data_AF-X0BB12-F1
#
_entry.id   AF-X0BB12-F1
#
_cell.length_a   1.000
_cell.length_b   1.000
_cell.length_c   1.000
_cell.angle_alpha   90.00
_cell.angle_beta   90.00
_cell.angle_gamma   90.00
#
_symmetry.space_group_name_H-M   'P 1'
#
loop_
_entity.id
_entity.type
_entity.pdbx_description
1 polymer ?
#
loop_
_entity_poly.entity_id
_entity_poly.type
_entity_poly.pdbx_seq_one_letter_code
_entity_poly.pdbx_strand_id
1 'polypeptide(L)'
;MKTAISLTPDDSPDLADRLNNLGLWLSTRFERTDMVEDLDYAVEAAKKAVKLTPESHQHYAGYLNNLANSHGKRFQRTSTVDDINCAIEASSRAVKSKSRKHPGFLNSLGVWLCARFETSGELMDLDHSIEAVRRAVDITSPSHPDRSAFLNTLGTSLSRKFERTDSVKDLNEALDIFTQCLGATPRDGPNFASTLNNLGICHGMRFERAGSIADLDHAIERTHESVVSTPHGHPQLPNRLNSLGNQLRARFQRTGATQDLEHAIDAAEKAIKIATKTHPHYPTYLSSLANKLSLRFERTNEVHHLDRAIELIDEAIQGTPLSRDSLAAYYNNLGSSLRTRYEKVGRESDIARAIEASNKAVDLTARDHPDISSYLNTLGNVFGSRFHRTDSLDDLDRCIKNITKAVEAMPQDHPDRSVIINSLGNGLDKRFEVTKSAGDRDSQMQWLLQAWNSKAAAPSQKIRAAGSAAYVYIQRKEWAKASALLREAVLLLPKVSPRFLAHADRQSLLSSLSGLTSMAAAAALSANKGPYEALRLLELGRGLISGFVMDIRTDTSELNLEYPGLAKEFDRVRDEMATWQRKQERFRKADEEFDVLLQEVRGKFWFETFLLPPTEAELMIAATPDPIIVVNVAFYRCDAFIIEGTGITTIELPDLSQRRLRAWASFPSARSELASRLEWLWDALGHPCLNALSLTSPVLDNKWPHIWWIPTDALSCIPIHAAGRHDQGSTETVLDRAMSSYALTIKSLFHGRKRELVSARGPERKSALLVPMRNTPGSGKLPYVLEIPGIPLPFRV
;
A
#
# COMPACT_ATOMS: atom_id res chain seq x y z
N MET A 1 16.07 -8.88 54.30
CA MET A 1 15.87 -10.24 53.74
C MET A 1 17.12 -11.11 53.82
N LYS A 2 18.23 -10.74 53.17
CA LYS A 2 19.49 -11.52 53.21
C LYS A 2 19.97 -11.84 54.64
N THR A 3 19.95 -10.85 55.54
CA THR A 3 20.27 -11.03 56.97
C THR A 3 19.31 -11.99 57.69
N ALA A 4 18.03 -11.99 57.32
CA ALA A 4 17.06 -12.91 57.93
C ALA A 4 17.31 -14.36 57.48
N ILE A 5 17.66 -14.56 56.20
CA ILE A 5 18.02 -15.87 55.64
C ILE A 5 19.31 -16.40 56.30
N SER A 6 20.35 -15.56 56.46
CA SER A 6 21.61 -15.98 57.09
C SER A 6 21.48 -16.33 58.58
N LEU A 7 20.42 -15.87 59.24
CA LEU A 7 20.13 -16.15 60.64
C LEU A 7 19.08 -17.28 60.81
N THR A 8 18.53 -17.81 59.72
CA THR A 8 17.56 -18.90 59.75
C THR A 8 18.30 -20.24 59.58
N PRO A 9 18.18 -21.18 60.52
CA PRO A 9 18.78 -22.51 60.41
C PRO A 9 18.34 -23.27 59.14
N ASP A 10 19.21 -24.10 58.58
CA ASP A 10 18.97 -24.86 57.34
C ASP A 10 17.80 -25.88 57.46
N ASP A 11 17.48 -26.31 58.67
CA ASP A 11 16.37 -27.21 59.02
C ASP A 11 15.06 -26.47 59.34
N SER A 12 15.06 -25.13 59.31
CA SER A 12 13.89 -24.34 59.62
C SER A 12 12.86 -24.39 58.46
N PRO A 13 11.57 -24.67 58.75
CA PRO A 13 10.51 -24.65 57.74
C PRO A 13 10.32 -23.26 57.11
N ASP A 14 10.69 -22.19 57.82
CA ASP A 14 10.58 -20.80 57.35
C ASP A 14 11.65 -20.45 56.30
N LEU A 15 12.73 -21.22 56.20
CA LEU A 15 13.84 -20.92 55.29
C LEU A 15 13.38 -20.98 53.82
N ALA A 16 12.55 -21.97 53.47
CA ALA A 16 12.01 -22.13 52.12
C ALA A 16 11.14 -20.93 51.72
N ASP A 17 10.26 -20.47 52.61
CA ASP A 17 9.43 -19.28 52.39
C ASP A 17 10.27 -18.00 52.23
N ARG A 18 11.29 -17.84 53.06
CA ARG A 18 12.20 -16.69 52.99
C ARG A 18 12.99 -16.70 51.68
N LEU A 19 13.48 -17.86 51.24
CA LEU A 19 14.18 -17.99 49.95
C LEU A 19 13.26 -17.72 48.76
N ASN A 20 12.02 -18.25 48.78
CA ASN A 20 11.03 -17.96 47.75
C ASN A 20 10.72 -16.46 47.65
N ASN A 21 10.49 -15.81 48.79
CA ASN A 21 10.26 -14.36 48.84
C ASN A 21 11.48 -13.59 48.33
N LEU A 22 12.70 -13.97 48.70
CA LEU A 22 13.91 -13.35 48.15
C LEU A 22 13.95 -13.43 46.62
N GLY A 23 13.62 -14.58 46.04
CA GLY A 23 13.56 -14.76 44.58
C GLY A 23 12.55 -13.82 43.91
N LEU A 24 11.36 -13.65 44.49
CA LEU A 24 10.35 -12.70 44.00
C LEU A 24 10.85 -11.25 44.09
N TRP A 25 11.40 -10.85 45.23
CA TRP A 25 11.93 -9.49 45.43
C TRP A 25 13.08 -9.15 44.48
N LEU A 26 13.98 -10.10 44.23
CA LEU A 26 15.07 -9.94 43.25
C LEU A 26 14.52 -9.81 41.83
N SER A 27 13.50 -10.59 41.48
CA SER A 27 12.83 -10.49 40.18
C SER A 27 12.16 -9.12 39.99
N THR A 28 11.50 -8.58 41.02
CA THR A 28 10.91 -7.23 40.99
C THR A 28 11.98 -6.14 40.98
N ARG A 29 13.13 -6.37 41.63
CA ARG A 29 14.26 -5.43 41.56
C ARG A 29 14.82 -5.39 40.15
N PHE A 30 15.03 -6.54 39.51
CA PHE A 30 15.43 -6.64 38.11
C PHE A 30 14.50 -5.82 37.19
N GLU A 31 13.18 -5.92 37.36
CA GLU A 31 12.22 -5.13 36.56
C GLU A 31 12.42 -3.60 36.67
N ARG A 32 13.05 -3.12 37.75
CA ARG A 32 13.33 -1.70 37.98
C ARG A 32 14.76 -1.30 37.62
N THR A 33 15.73 -2.20 37.76
CA THR A 33 17.17 -1.89 37.65
C THR A 33 17.84 -2.48 36.41
N ASP A 34 17.20 -3.45 35.75
CA ASP A 34 17.73 -4.23 34.61
C ASP A 34 19.08 -4.94 34.91
N MET A 35 19.38 -5.20 36.19
CA MET A 35 20.59 -5.91 36.62
C MET A 35 20.42 -7.43 36.49
N VAL A 36 21.05 -8.03 35.49
CA VAL A 36 20.89 -9.47 35.16
C VAL A 36 21.27 -10.39 36.33
N GLU A 37 22.23 -9.99 37.16
CA GLU A 37 22.66 -10.76 38.33
C GLU A 37 21.51 -11.01 39.31
N ASP A 38 20.51 -10.11 39.35
CA ASP A 38 19.32 -10.29 40.19
C ASP A 38 18.50 -11.50 39.76
N LEU A 39 18.46 -11.80 38.46
CA LEU A 39 17.78 -12.99 37.95
C LEU A 39 18.55 -14.26 38.28
N ASP A 40 19.89 -14.23 38.23
CA ASP A 40 20.72 -15.35 38.67
C ASP A 40 20.50 -15.67 40.15
N TYR A 41 20.55 -14.64 41.00
CA TYR A 41 20.27 -14.82 42.42
C TYR A 41 18.81 -15.23 42.69
N ALA A 42 17.86 -14.76 41.88
CA ALA A 42 16.45 -15.13 42.01
C ALA A 42 16.23 -16.62 41.69
N VAL A 43 16.81 -17.10 40.58
CA VAL A 43 16.77 -18.51 40.18
C VAL A 43 17.42 -19.38 41.26
N GLU A 44 18.58 -19.00 41.78
CA GLU A 44 19.26 -19.77 42.83
C GLU A 44 18.48 -19.81 44.16
N ALA A 45 17.87 -18.69 44.55
CA ALA A 45 17.00 -18.65 45.73
C ALA A 45 15.75 -19.54 45.55
N ALA A 46 15.11 -19.48 44.38
CA ALA A 46 13.93 -20.29 44.08
C ALA A 46 14.26 -21.80 43.99
N LYS A 47 15.41 -22.18 43.40
CA LYS A 47 15.88 -23.58 43.37
C LYS A 47 16.08 -24.13 44.78
N LYS A 48 16.71 -23.35 45.67
CA LYS A 48 16.92 -23.75 47.07
C LYS A 48 15.59 -23.89 47.82
N ALA A 49 14.64 -22.98 47.61
CA ALA A 49 13.31 -23.09 48.20
C ALA A 49 12.58 -24.39 47.78
N VAL A 50 12.61 -24.74 46.50
CA VAL A 50 12.03 -25.99 45.99
C VAL A 50 12.74 -27.22 46.57
N LYS A 51 14.08 -27.19 46.66
CA LYS A 51 14.87 -28.32 47.20
C LYS A 51 14.59 -28.61 48.68
N LEU A 52 14.36 -27.57 49.48
CA LEU A 52 14.08 -27.69 50.91
C LEU A 52 12.63 -28.11 51.22
N THR A 53 11.77 -28.17 50.21
CA THR A 53 10.32 -28.38 50.39
C THR A 53 9.91 -29.76 49.88
N PRO A 54 9.34 -30.65 50.73
CA PRO A 54 8.82 -31.95 50.28
C PRO A 54 7.67 -31.81 49.25
N GLU A 55 7.53 -32.76 48.33
CA GLU A 55 6.48 -32.71 47.28
C GLU A 55 5.04 -32.72 47.83
N SER A 56 4.84 -33.27 49.03
CA SER A 56 3.56 -33.30 49.72
C SER A 56 3.20 -31.97 50.39
N HIS A 57 4.13 -31.01 50.44
CA HIS A 57 3.92 -29.73 51.11
C HIS A 57 2.98 -28.82 50.31
N GLN A 58 2.10 -28.09 51.01
CA GLN A 58 1.07 -27.26 50.37
C GLN A 58 1.62 -26.17 49.44
N HIS A 59 2.79 -25.60 49.77
CA HIS A 59 3.42 -24.52 48.99
C HIS A 59 4.37 -25.03 47.90
N TYR A 60 4.63 -26.34 47.81
CA TYR A 60 5.59 -26.92 46.87
C TYR A 60 5.31 -26.52 45.41
N ALA A 61 4.05 -26.66 44.97
CA ALA A 61 3.66 -26.26 43.62
C ALA A 61 3.78 -24.74 43.38
N GLY A 62 3.56 -23.93 44.42
CA GLY A 62 3.75 -22.47 44.35
C GLY A 62 5.22 -22.09 44.17
N TYR A 63 6.13 -22.74 44.89
CA TYR A 63 7.57 -22.53 44.72
C TYR A 63 8.07 -22.99 43.35
N LEU A 64 7.55 -24.12 42.84
CA LEU A 64 7.84 -24.57 41.48
C LEU A 64 7.39 -23.54 40.42
N ASN A 65 6.20 -22.96 40.59
CA ASN A 65 5.72 -21.91 39.69
C ASN A 65 6.58 -20.64 39.75
N ASN A 66 7.04 -20.24 40.94
CA ASN A 66 7.93 -19.09 41.08
C ASN A 66 9.32 -19.36 40.50
N LEU A 67 9.85 -20.58 40.69
CA LEU A 67 11.07 -21.03 40.03
C LEU A 67 10.93 -20.98 38.51
N ALA A 68 9.80 -21.45 37.97
CA ALA A 68 9.51 -21.36 36.55
C ALA A 68 9.52 -19.91 36.05
N ASN A 69 8.87 -19.01 36.77
CA ASN A 69 8.83 -17.60 36.41
C ASN A 69 10.22 -16.92 36.48
N SER A 70 11.07 -17.28 37.45
CA SER A 70 12.44 -16.77 37.53
C SER A 70 13.29 -17.25 36.34
N HIS A 71 13.22 -18.54 36.00
CA HIS A 71 13.89 -19.08 34.81
C HIS A 71 13.37 -18.41 33.53
N GLY A 72 12.06 -18.25 33.40
CA GLY A 72 11.44 -17.62 32.24
C GLY A 72 11.80 -16.15 32.07
N LYS A 73 11.87 -15.37 33.15
CA LYS A 73 12.38 -13.98 33.10
C LYS A 73 13.86 -13.91 32.70
N ARG A 74 14.67 -14.85 33.19
CA ARG A 74 16.08 -14.94 32.77
C ARG A 74 16.22 -15.34 31.31
N PHE A 75 15.39 -16.25 30.83
CA PHE A 75 15.29 -16.57 29.40
C PHE A 75 14.93 -15.34 28.58
N GLN A 76 13.90 -14.57 28.96
CA GLN A 76 13.52 -13.34 28.24
C GLN A 76 14.67 -12.33 28.12
N ARG A 77 15.61 -12.32 29.07
CA ARG A 77 16.75 -11.40 29.05
C ARG A 77 17.99 -11.95 28.34
N THR A 78 18.24 -13.26 28.44
CA THR A 78 19.48 -13.91 27.98
C THR A 78 19.30 -14.76 26.71
N SER A 79 18.06 -15.09 26.35
CA SER A 79 17.70 -16.05 25.30
C SER A 79 18.31 -17.45 25.48
N THR A 80 18.65 -17.83 26.72
CA THR A 80 19.26 -19.14 27.04
C THR A 80 18.24 -20.27 26.96
N VAL A 81 18.39 -21.19 26.00
CA VAL A 81 17.44 -22.29 25.76
C VAL A 81 17.25 -23.20 27.00
N ASP A 82 18.29 -23.42 27.79
CA ASP A 82 18.18 -24.23 29.02
C ASP A 82 17.23 -23.61 30.04
N ASP A 83 17.16 -22.28 30.12
CA ASP A 83 16.27 -21.59 31.05
C ASP A 83 14.81 -21.78 30.67
N ILE A 84 14.45 -21.70 29.38
CA ILE A 84 13.06 -21.92 28.98
C ILE A 84 12.64 -23.38 29.19
N ASN A 85 13.55 -24.33 28.95
CA ASN A 85 13.30 -25.74 29.24
C ASN A 85 13.11 -25.98 30.75
N CYS A 86 13.95 -25.37 31.60
CA CYS A 86 13.78 -25.43 33.05
C CYS A 86 12.47 -24.77 33.53
N ALA A 87 12.06 -23.66 32.90
CA ALA A 87 10.79 -23.00 33.21
C ALA A 87 9.58 -23.88 32.89
N ILE A 88 9.60 -24.54 31.72
CA ILE A 88 8.54 -25.46 31.29
C ILE A 88 8.52 -26.71 32.18
N GLU A 89 9.68 -27.26 32.54
CA GLU A 89 9.77 -28.42 33.44
C GLU A 89 9.18 -28.09 34.82
N ALA A 90 9.60 -26.97 35.42
CA ALA A 90 9.12 -26.53 36.72
C ALA A 90 7.60 -26.24 36.69
N SER A 91 7.09 -25.59 35.64
CA SER A 91 5.65 -25.35 35.46
C SER A 91 4.86 -26.65 35.28
N SER A 92 5.40 -27.59 34.50
CA SER A 92 4.78 -28.90 34.27
C SER A 92 4.69 -29.72 35.56
N ARG A 93 5.74 -29.66 36.40
CA ARG A 93 5.74 -30.28 37.73
C ARG A 93 4.75 -29.62 38.67
N ALA A 94 4.63 -28.28 38.63
CA ALA A 94 3.62 -27.56 39.42
C ALA A 94 2.20 -28.00 39.05
N VAL A 95 1.90 -28.15 37.76
CA VAL A 95 0.59 -28.62 37.26
C VAL A 95 0.28 -30.07 37.65
N LYS A 96 1.30 -30.94 37.68
CA LYS A 96 1.17 -32.37 38.05
C LYS A 96 1.16 -32.62 39.56
N SER A 97 1.48 -31.61 40.38
CA SER A 97 1.54 -31.75 41.83
C SER A 97 0.19 -32.19 42.43
N LYS A 98 0.26 -32.96 43.53
CA LYS A 98 -0.92 -33.39 44.30
C LYS A 98 -1.57 -32.26 45.11
N SER A 99 -0.91 -31.10 45.22
CA SER A 99 -1.48 -29.93 45.89
C SER A 99 -2.60 -29.29 45.07
N ARG A 100 -3.30 -28.30 45.64
CA ARG A 100 -4.47 -27.66 45.02
C ARG A 100 -4.14 -27.18 43.61
N LYS A 101 -4.84 -27.73 42.60
CA LYS A 101 -4.74 -27.30 41.20
C LYS A 101 -5.08 -25.81 41.11
N HIS A 102 -4.07 -24.98 40.80
CA HIS A 102 -4.25 -23.54 40.65
C HIS A 102 -4.27 -23.19 39.15
N PRO A 103 -5.30 -22.48 38.66
CA PRO A 103 -5.38 -22.05 37.25
C PRO A 103 -4.15 -21.25 36.80
N GLY A 104 -3.54 -20.50 37.71
CA GLY A 104 -2.29 -19.77 37.45
C GLY A 104 -1.10 -20.65 37.02
N PHE A 105 -0.99 -21.90 37.48
CA PHE A 105 0.10 -22.79 37.07
C PHE A 105 -0.05 -23.23 35.61
N LEU A 106 -1.29 -23.48 35.18
CA LEU A 106 -1.62 -23.78 33.79
C LEU A 106 -1.33 -22.57 32.88
N ASN A 107 -1.64 -21.36 33.34
CA ASN A 107 -1.30 -20.15 32.61
C ASN A 107 0.23 -19.94 32.49
N SER A 108 0.98 -20.10 33.58
CA SER A 108 2.45 -20.01 33.54
C SER A 108 3.05 -21.05 32.58
N LEU A 109 2.55 -22.29 32.59
CA LEU A 109 2.96 -23.31 31.62
C LEU A 109 2.70 -22.86 30.17
N GLY A 110 1.52 -22.32 29.89
CA GLY A 110 1.20 -21.79 28.56
C GLY A 110 2.10 -20.64 28.12
N VAL A 111 2.37 -19.67 28.99
CA VAL A 111 3.28 -18.56 28.71
C VAL A 111 4.67 -19.07 28.29
N TRP A 112 5.23 -20.02 29.04
CA TRP A 112 6.57 -20.54 28.75
C TRP A 112 6.62 -21.46 27.53
N LEU A 113 5.57 -22.23 27.27
CA LEU A 113 5.45 -22.98 26.01
C LEU A 113 5.37 -22.04 24.80
N CYS A 114 4.56 -20.99 24.87
CA CYS A 114 4.50 -19.96 23.82
C CYS A 114 5.86 -19.28 23.61
N ALA A 115 6.58 -18.96 24.69
CA ALA A 115 7.91 -18.38 24.62
C ALA A 115 8.98 -19.33 24.03
N ARG A 116 8.87 -20.65 24.25
CA ARG A 116 9.73 -21.64 23.59
C ARG A 116 9.39 -21.80 22.12
N PHE A 117 8.12 -21.71 21.74
CA PHE A 117 7.72 -21.67 20.34
C PHE A 117 8.40 -20.50 19.60
N GLU A 118 8.46 -19.31 20.20
CA GLU A 118 9.09 -18.13 19.57
C GLU A 118 10.60 -18.32 19.28
N THR A 119 11.28 -19.28 19.93
CA THR A 119 12.70 -19.59 19.64
C THR A 119 12.90 -20.87 18.84
N SER A 120 12.05 -21.88 19.01
CA SER A 120 12.19 -23.19 18.37
C SER A 120 11.39 -23.34 17.08
N GLY A 121 10.26 -22.62 16.96
CA GLY A 121 9.27 -22.79 15.89
C GLY A 121 8.41 -24.05 16.02
N GLU A 122 8.52 -24.81 17.12
CA GLU A 122 7.81 -26.09 17.28
C GLU A 122 6.30 -25.89 17.54
N LEU A 123 5.47 -26.19 16.53
CA LEU A 123 4.00 -26.03 16.61
C LEU A 123 3.34 -26.76 17.80
N MET A 124 3.91 -27.89 18.23
CA MET A 124 3.40 -28.65 19.38
C MET A 124 3.41 -27.82 20.68
N ASP A 125 4.33 -26.87 20.82
CA ASP A 125 4.37 -25.98 21.98
C ASP A 125 3.17 -25.04 22.00
N LEU A 126 2.72 -24.55 20.85
CA LEU A 126 1.50 -23.74 20.77
C LEU A 126 0.26 -24.57 21.07
N ASP A 127 0.17 -25.80 20.57
CA ASP A 127 -0.96 -26.70 20.87
C ASP A 127 -1.05 -27.00 22.37
N HIS A 128 0.07 -27.33 23.01
CA HIS A 128 0.13 -27.54 24.45
C HIS A 128 -0.12 -26.25 25.25
N SER A 129 0.33 -25.09 24.77
CA SER A 129 0.02 -23.80 25.39
C SER A 129 -1.48 -23.53 25.37
N ILE A 130 -2.11 -23.67 24.21
CA ILE A 130 -3.55 -23.47 24.02
C ILE A 130 -4.34 -24.44 24.91
N GLU A 131 -3.96 -25.72 24.98
CA GLU A 131 -4.62 -26.69 25.86
C GLU A 131 -4.51 -26.29 27.33
N ALA A 132 -3.31 -25.98 27.80
CA ALA A 132 -3.08 -25.61 29.20
C ALA A 132 -3.87 -24.37 29.60
N VAL A 133 -3.81 -23.31 28.79
CA VAL A 133 -4.46 -22.03 29.12
C VAL A 133 -5.98 -22.11 28.94
N ARG A 134 -6.48 -22.86 27.95
CA ARG A 134 -7.92 -23.11 27.80
C ARG A 134 -8.48 -23.81 29.04
N ARG A 135 -7.77 -24.83 29.54
CA ARG A 135 -8.13 -25.48 30.81
C ARG A 135 -8.10 -24.51 31.99
N ALA A 136 -7.16 -23.56 32.03
CA ALA A 136 -7.12 -22.52 33.06
C ALA A 136 -8.35 -21.60 33.00
N VAL A 137 -8.78 -21.22 31.80
CA VAL A 137 -9.99 -20.42 31.57
C VAL A 137 -11.24 -21.20 31.98
N ASP A 138 -11.35 -22.48 31.63
CA ASP A 138 -12.55 -23.29 31.89
C ASP A 138 -12.82 -23.52 33.38
N ILE A 139 -11.77 -23.69 34.18
CA ILE A 139 -11.89 -23.92 35.63
C ILE A 139 -12.02 -22.62 36.45
N THR A 140 -11.89 -21.45 35.81
CA THR A 140 -11.89 -20.15 36.48
C THR A 140 -13.23 -19.44 36.28
N SER A 141 -13.89 -19.03 37.35
CA SER A 141 -15.17 -18.29 37.26
C SER A 141 -15.06 -17.03 36.37
N PRO A 142 -16.10 -16.68 35.58
CA PRO A 142 -16.17 -15.42 34.82
C PRO A 142 -15.85 -14.16 35.62
N SER A 143 -16.18 -14.14 36.92
CA SER A 143 -15.96 -13.00 37.82
C SER A 143 -14.57 -12.97 38.47
N HIS A 144 -13.70 -13.95 38.18
CA HIS A 144 -12.38 -14.05 38.81
C HIS A 144 -11.43 -12.96 38.27
N PRO A 145 -10.69 -12.23 39.12
CA PRO A 145 -9.80 -11.15 38.69
C PRO A 145 -8.76 -11.59 37.63
N ASP A 146 -8.15 -12.77 37.83
CA ASP A 146 -7.10 -13.28 36.95
C ASP A 146 -7.61 -13.89 35.63
N ARG A 147 -8.94 -14.01 35.43
CA ARG A 147 -9.49 -14.59 34.19
C ARG A 147 -9.06 -13.82 32.95
N SER A 148 -8.98 -12.49 33.06
CA SER A 148 -8.49 -11.61 31.98
C SER A 148 -7.05 -11.97 31.55
N ALA A 149 -6.16 -12.26 32.50
CA ALA A 149 -4.79 -12.65 32.19
C ALA A 149 -4.73 -14.00 31.43
N PHE A 150 -5.58 -14.96 31.81
CA PHE A 150 -5.65 -16.26 31.13
C PHE A 150 -6.21 -16.14 29.71
N LEU A 151 -7.28 -15.36 29.53
CA LEU A 151 -7.82 -15.05 28.21
C LEU A 151 -6.78 -14.36 27.33
N ASN A 152 -5.99 -13.43 27.89
CA ASN A 152 -4.93 -12.76 27.13
C ASN A 152 -3.86 -13.75 26.65
N THR A 153 -3.37 -14.65 27.51
CA THR A 153 -2.40 -15.69 27.11
C THR A 153 -2.97 -16.64 26.05
N LEU A 154 -4.24 -17.04 26.19
CA LEU A 154 -4.92 -17.91 25.22
C LEU A 154 -5.02 -17.23 23.85
N GLY A 155 -5.47 -15.98 23.83
CA GLY A 155 -5.53 -15.16 22.62
C GLY A 155 -4.16 -15.04 21.95
N THR A 156 -3.10 -14.75 22.71
CA THR A 156 -1.74 -14.65 22.16
C THR A 156 -1.27 -15.97 21.56
N SER A 157 -1.51 -17.10 22.22
CA SER A 157 -1.11 -18.42 21.70
C SER A 157 -1.86 -18.77 20.40
N LEU A 158 -3.16 -18.46 20.31
CA LEU A 158 -3.96 -18.62 19.10
C LEU A 158 -3.48 -17.71 17.97
N SER A 159 -3.14 -16.45 18.28
CA SER A 159 -2.55 -15.51 17.31
C SER A 159 -1.23 -16.00 16.74
N ARG A 160 -0.30 -16.47 17.59
CA ARG A 160 0.96 -17.07 17.14
C ARG A 160 0.75 -18.31 16.28
N LYS A 161 -0.26 -19.13 16.63
CA LYS A 161 -0.63 -20.29 15.83
C LYS A 161 -1.16 -19.88 14.45
N PHE A 162 -1.98 -18.84 14.37
CA PHE A 162 -2.40 -18.27 13.10
C PHE A 162 -1.19 -17.80 12.28
N GLU A 163 -0.28 -17.00 12.86
CA GLU A 163 0.93 -16.52 12.16
C GLU A 163 1.73 -17.67 11.53
N ARG A 164 1.73 -18.86 12.16
CA ARG A 164 2.48 -20.02 11.67
C ARG A 164 1.69 -20.92 10.72
N THR A 165 0.37 -21.00 10.83
CA THR A 165 -0.47 -21.98 10.11
C THR A 165 -1.41 -21.36 9.08
N ASP A 166 -1.55 -20.03 9.07
CA ASP A 166 -2.54 -19.26 8.30
C ASP A 166 -4.01 -19.73 8.54
N SER A 167 -4.26 -20.35 9.70
CA SER A 167 -5.58 -20.86 10.08
C SER A 167 -6.53 -19.74 10.51
N VAL A 168 -7.38 -19.30 9.58
CA VAL A 168 -8.39 -18.24 9.84
C VAL A 168 -9.31 -18.59 11.03
N LYS A 169 -9.53 -19.89 11.29
CA LYS A 169 -10.28 -20.35 12.46
C LYS A 169 -9.61 -19.93 13.77
N ASP A 170 -8.29 -20.15 13.88
CA ASP A 170 -7.52 -19.79 15.08
C ASP A 170 -7.47 -18.27 15.26
N LEU A 171 -7.40 -17.50 14.17
CA LEU A 171 -7.45 -16.04 14.22
C LEU A 171 -8.80 -15.50 14.69
N ASN A 172 -9.91 -16.03 14.17
CA ASN A 172 -11.24 -15.63 14.60
C ASN A 172 -11.47 -16.00 16.07
N GLU A 173 -11.00 -17.17 16.50
CA GLU A 173 -11.05 -17.54 17.93
C GLU A 173 -10.20 -16.59 18.78
N ALA A 174 -9.00 -16.20 18.33
CA ALA A 174 -8.17 -15.22 19.05
C ALA A 174 -8.90 -13.87 19.22
N LEU A 175 -9.58 -13.38 18.18
CA LEU A 175 -10.38 -12.15 18.23
C LEU A 175 -11.53 -12.25 19.24
N ASP A 176 -12.26 -13.37 19.26
CA ASP A 176 -13.33 -13.60 20.21
C ASP A 176 -12.80 -13.64 21.65
N ILE A 177 -11.67 -14.31 21.86
CA ILE A 177 -11.01 -14.41 23.17
C ILE A 177 -10.49 -13.04 23.64
N PHE A 178 -9.86 -12.24 22.77
CA PHE A 178 -9.41 -10.90 23.13
C PHE A 178 -10.59 -9.94 23.38
N THR A 179 -11.70 -10.10 22.68
CA THR A 179 -12.93 -9.34 22.93
C THR A 179 -13.52 -9.66 24.31
N GLN A 180 -13.57 -10.94 24.67
CA GLN A 180 -13.96 -11.38 26.02
C GLN A 180 -12.99 -10.85 27.09
N CYS A 181 -11.68 -10.90 26.81
CA CYS A 181 -10.65 -10.35 27.69
C CYS A 181 -10.87 -8.86 27.94
N LEU A 182 -11.18 -8.09 26.89
CA LEU A 182 -11.40 -6.65 26.99
C LEU A 182 -12.64 -6.35 27.83
N GLY A 183 -13.73 -7.11 27.65
CA GLY A 183 -14.95 -6.98 28.44
C GLY A 183 -14.76 -7.33 29.93
N ALA A 184 -13.81 -8.21 30.25
CA ALA A 184 -13.48 -8.59 31.63
C ALA A 184 -12.42 -7.68 32.29
N THR A 185 -11.77 -6.78 31.54
CA THR A 185 -10.67 -5.95 32.05
C THR A 185 -11.19 -4.56 32.45
N PRO A 186 -11.05 -4.13 33.72
CA PRO A 186 -11.38 -2.76 34.11
C PRO A 186 -10.59 -1.74 33.28
N ARG A 187 -11.22 -0.61 32.90
CA ARG A 187 -10.59 0.43 32.06
C ARG A 187 -9.32 1.03 32.68
N ASP A 188 -9.29 1.15 34.00
CA ASP A 188 -8.12 1.64 34.75
C ASP A 188 -7.14 0.52 35.14
N GLY A 189 -7.41 -0.71 34.67
CA GLY A 189 -6.60 -1.89 34.97
C GLY A 189 -5.27 -1.89 34.18
N PRO A 190 -4.19 -2.46 34.76
CA PRO A 190 -2.86 -2.46 34.14
C PRO A 190 -2.81 -3.19 32.78
N ASN A 191 -3.73 -4.13 32.56
CA ASN A 191 -3.76 -4.97 31.34
C ASN A 191 -4.64 -4.40 30.22
N PHE A 192 -5.45 -3.35 30.48
CA PHE A 192 -6.43 -2.84 29.52
C PHE A 192 -5.79 -2.44 28.19
N ALA A 193 -4.73 -1.64 28.26
CA ALA A 193 -3.98 -1.22 27.07
C ALA A 193 -3.25 -2.39 26.37
N SER A 194 -2.88 -3.44 27.10
CA SER A 194 -2.26 -4.63 26.48
C SER A 194 -3.28 -5.42 25.66
N THR A 195 -4.49 -5.62 26.19
CA THR A 195 -5.57 -6.31 25.48
C THR A 195 -6.00 -5.53 24.24
N LEU A 196 -6.10 -4.20 24.34
CA LEU A 196 -6.37 -3.33 23.19
C LEU A 196 -5.30 -3.47 22.09
N ASN A 197 -4.02 -3.48 22.47
CA ASN A 197 -2.92 -3.67 21.54
C ASN A 197 -3.04 -5.01 20.79
N ASN A 198 -3.25 -6.10 21.53
CA ASN A 198 -3.33 -7.45 20.97
C ASN A 198 -4.55 -7.62 20.06
N LEU A 199 -5.70 -7.08 20.46
CA LEU A 199 -6.90 -7.05 19.63
C LEU A 199 -6.65 -6.27 18.33
N GLY A 200 -5.95 -5.14 18.42
CA GLY A 200 -5.56 -4.35 17.25
C GLY A 200 -4.63 -5.12 16.30
N ILE A 201 -3.63 -5.84 16.82
CA ILE A 201 -2.76 -6.70 16.01
C ILE A 201 -3.57 -7.80 15.31
N CYS A 202 -4.51 -8.45 16.00
CA CYS A 202 -5.35 -9.49 15.41
C CYS A 202 -6.26 -8.97 14.29
N HIS A 203 -6.82 -7.78 14.47
CA HIS A 203 -7.56 -7.11 13.39
C HIS A 203 -6.66 -6.81 12.19
N GLY A 204 -5.42 -6.38 12.43
CA GLY A 204 -4.42 -6.17 11.37
C GLY A 204 -4.10 -7.45 10.60
N MET A 205 -3.87 -8.56 11.29
CA MET A 205 -3.66 -9.88 10.69
C MET A 205 -4.88 -10.34 9.87
N ARG A 206 -6.10 -10.09 10.38
CA ARG A 206 -7.34 -10.41 9.65
C ARG A 206 -7.47 -9.57 8.40
N PHE A 207 -7.08 -8.29 8.47
CA PHE A 207 -7.00 -7.41 7.31
C PHE A 207 -5.99 -7.95 6.27
N GLU A 208 -4.79 -8.37 6.68
CA GLU A 208 -3.80 -8.93 5.75
C GLU A 208 -4.33 -10.17 5.02
N ARG A 209 -5.07 -11.02 5.74
CA ARG A 209 -5.63 -12.26 5.18
C ARG A 209 -6.93 -12.10 4.38
N ALA A 210 -7.83 -11.23 4.82
CA ALA A 210 -9.17 -11.05 4.24
C ALA A 210 -9.29 -9.80 3.36
N GLY A 211 -8.36 -8.85 3.47
CA GLY A 211 -8.33 -7.60 2.71
C GLY A 211 -9.38 -6.55 3.14
N SER A 212 -10.12 -6.78 4.23
CA SER A 212 -11.20 -5.92 4.71
C SER A 212 -10.67 -4.64 5.37
N ILE A 213 -10.95 -3.48 4.78
CA ILE A 213 -10.46 -2.20 5.32
C ILE A 213 -11.09 -1.90 6.69
N ALA A 214 -12.31 -2.37 6.97
CA ALA A 214 -12.93 -2.22 8.28
C ALA A 214 -12.10 -2.87 9.40
N ASP A 215 -11.48 -4.02 9.11
CA ASP A 215 -10.57 -4.66 10.06
C ASP A 215 -9.34 -3.79 10.32
N LEU A 216 -8.81 -3.14 9.28
CA LEU A 216 -7.66 -2.27 9.42
C LEU A 216 -7.96 -1.02 10.24
N ASP A 217 -9.17 -0.45 10.13
CA ASP A 217 -9.54 0.69 10.98
C ASP A 217 -9.77 0.26 12.41
N HIS A 218 -10.42 -0.89 12.66
CA HIS A 218 -10.46 -1.44 14.01
C HIS A 218 -9.05 -1.70 14.57
N ALA A 219 -8.11 -2.17 13.75
CA ALA A 219 -6.72 -2.33 14.15
C ALA A 219 -6.08 -1.00 14.61
N ILE A 220 -6.28 0.06 13.84
CA ILE A 220 -5.76 1.41 14.13
C ILE A 220 -6.45 2.00 15.36
N GLU A 221 -7.78 1.91 15.47
CA GLU A 221 -8.53 2.40 16.62
C GLU A 221 -8.07 1.74 17.92
N ARG A 222 -8.00 0.40 17.95
CA ARG A 222 -7.60 -0.34 19.15
C ARG A 222 -6.12 -0.09 19.52
N THR A 223 -5.21 -0.05 18.55
CA THR A 223 -3.80 0.28 18.82
C THR A 223 -3.60 1.74 19.25
N HIS A 224 -4.40 2.66 18.71
CA HIS A 224 -4.38 4.07 19.13
C HIS A 224 -4.92 4.23 20.55
N GLU A 225 -6.07 3.63 20.88
CA GLU A 225 -6.61 3.61 22.25
C GLU A 225 -5.59 3.02 23.24
N SER A 226 -4.92 1.92 22.87
CA SER A 226 -3.83 1.34 23.65
C SER A 226 -2.72 2.34 23.95
N VAL A 227 -2.23 3.09 22.95
CA VAL A 227 -1.20 4.13 23.14
C VAL A 227 -1.69 5.23 24.07
N VAL A 228 -2.90 5.74 23.88
CA VAL A 228 -3.49 6.83 24.70
C VAL A 228 -3.68 6.40 26.15
N SER A 229 -4.09 5.15 26.40
CA SER A 229 -4.25 4.58 27.74
C SER A 229 -2.92 4.20 28.41
N THR A 230 -1.78 4.44 27.76
CA THR A 230 -0.45 4.10 28.30
C THR A 230 0.25 5.32 28.88
N PRO A 231 0.66 5.31 30.16
CA PRO A 231 1.47 6.38 30.72
C PRO A 231 2.81 6.57 29.98
N HIS A 232 3.27 7.81 29.83
CA HIS A 232 4.48 8.13 29.06
C HIS A 232 5.76 7.41 29.51
N GLY A 233 5.90 7.09 30.80
CA GLY A 233 7.06 6.37 31.34
C GLY A 233 6.93 4.84 31.31
N HIS A 234 5.87 4.29 30.73
CA HIS A 234 5.62 2.85 30.77
C HIS A 234 6.57 2.08 29.82
N PRO A 235 7.25 1.00 30.28
CA PRO A 235 8.24 0.28 29.47
C PRO A 235 7.71 -0.27 28.14
N GLN A 236 6.42 -0.60 28.07
CA GLN A 236 5.77 -1.14 26.87
C GLN A 236 5.22 -0.08 25.90
N LEU A 237 5.35 1.21 26.20
CA LEU A 237 4.88 2.27 25.30
C LEU A 237 5.55 2.21 23.91
N PRO A 238 6.87 1.98 23.78
CA PRO A 238 7.52 1.81 22.47
C PRO A 238 6.92 0.68 21.63
N ASN A 239 6.60 -0.47 22.24
CA ASN A 239 5.97 -1.60 21.57
C ASN A 239 4.57 -1.25 21.03
N ARG A 240 3.78 -0.51 21.81
CA ARG A 240 2.42 -0.07 21.42
C ARG A 240 2.48 0.96 20.28
N LEU A 241 3.42 1.90 20.34
CA LEU A 241 3.68 2.86 19.26
C LEU A 241 4.13 2.17 17.97
N ASN A 242 5.01 1.17 18.07
CA ASN A 242 5.43 0.37 16.92
C ASN A 242 4.25 -0.39 16.28
N SER A 243 3.36 -0.96 17.11
CA SER A 243 2.16 -1.65 16.66
C SER A 243 1.22 -0.70 15.91
N LEU A 244 0.93 0.48 16.48
CA LEU A 244 0.15 1.54 15.82
C LEU A 244 0.78 1.96 14.49
N GLY A 245 2.10 2.19 14.48
CA GLY A 245 2.84 2.56 13.28
C GLY A 245 2.76 1.50 12.18
N ASN A 246 2.71 0.22 12.53
CA ASN A 246 2.54 -0.86 11.56
C ASN A 246 1.13 -0.90 10.95
N GLN A 247 0.08 -0.64 11.74
CA GLN A 247 -1.28 -0.57 11.21
C GLN A 247 -1.49 0.65 10.31
N LEU A 248 -0.94 1.81 10.69
CA LEU A 248 -0.96 3.02 9.84
C LEU A 248 -0.19 2.80 8.52
N ARG A 249 0.98 2.13 8.57
CA ARG A 249 1.73 1.74 7.38
C ARG A 249 0.91 0.81 6.47
N ALA A 250 0.25 -0.20 7.03
CA ALA A 250 -0.60 -1.11 6.25
C ALA A 250 -1.75 -0.33 5.59
N ARG A 251 -2.35 0.64 6.28
CA ARG A 251 -3.40 1.49 5.68
C ARG A 251 -2.86 2.36 4.56
N PHE A 252 -1.69 2.98 4.74
CA PHE A 252 -1.01 3.68 3.67
C PHE A 252 -0.77 2.79 2.44
N GLN A 253 -0.34 1.55 2.59
CA GLN A 253 -0.12 0.66 1.44
C GLN A 253 -1.41 0.32 0.67
N ARG A 254 -2.57 0.34 1.34
CA ARG A 254 -3.86 0.08 0.69
C ARG A 254 -4.51 1.31 0.11
N THR A 255 -4.45 2.42 0.83
CA THR A 255 -5.16 3.64 0.48
C THR A 255 -4.26 4.62 -0.26
N GLY A 256 -2.94 4.56 -0.07
CA GLY A 256 -2.00 5.58 -0.54
C GLY A 256 -2.08 6.89 0.25
N ALA A 257 -2.79 6.98 1.37
CA ALA A 257 -2.91 8.24 2.12
C ALA A 257 -1.58 8.61 2.80
N THR A 258 -0.81 9.57 2.27
CA THR A 258 0.56 9.87 2.74
C THR A 258 0.59 10.33 4.20
N GLN A 259 -0.50 10.93 4.71
CA GLN A 259 -0.62 11.28 6.12
C GLN A 259 -0.50 10.07 7.06
N ASP A 260 -1.01 8.90 6.65
CA ASP A 260 -0.87 7.67 7.44
C ASP A 260 0.59 7.22 7.51
N LEU A 261 1.35 7.41 6.42
CA LEU A 261 2.78 7.11 6.40
C LEU A 261 3.56 8.05 7.33
N GLU A 262 3.26 9.35 7.31
CA GLU A 262 3.91 10.32 8.19
C GLU A 262 3.60 10.05 9.67
N HIS A 263 2.34 9.74 10.01
CA HIS A 263 1.99 9.32 11.37
C HIS A 263 2.64 7.99 11.77
N ALA A 264 2.81 7.05 10.83
CA ALA A 264 3.50 5.81 11.08
C ALA A 264 5.00 6.04 11.40
N ILE A 265 5.64 6.97 10.69
CA ILE A 265 7.03 7.37 10.92
C ILE A 265 7.16 8.06 12.28
N ASP A 266 6.31 9.03 12.58
CA ASP A 266 6.30 9.73 13.88
C ASP A 266 6.13 8.75 15.06
N ALA A 267 5.23 7.77 14.94
CA ALA A 267 5.06 6.74 15.96
C ALA A 267 6.34 5.88 16.15
N ALA A 268 7.00 5.49 15.05
CA ALA A 268 8.23 4.70 15.10
C ALA A 268 9.42 5.51 15.67
N GLU A 269 9.55 6.77 15.29
CA GLU A 269 10.58 7.69 15.84
C GLU A 269 10.37 7.93 17.34
N LYS A 270 9.11 8.13 17.78
CA LYS A 270 8.77 8.22 19.21
C LYS A 270 9.11 6.94 19.96
N ALA A 271 8.84 5.77 19.37
CA ALA A 271 9.20 4.49 19.98
C ALA A 271 10.71 4.37 20.22
N ILE A 272 11.53 4.72 19.20
CA ILE A 272 12.99 4.70 19.31
C ILE A 272 13.51 5.73 20.31
N LYS A 273 12.91 6.92 20.36
CA LYS A 273 13.31 7.98 21.31
C LYS A 273 13.06 7.60 22.77
N ILE A 274 12.00 6.82 23.02
CA ILE A 274 11.63 6.38 24.37
C ILE A 274 12.38 5.09 24.76
N ALA A 275 12.64 4.20 23.81
CA ALA A 275 13.32 2.94 24.06
C ALA A 275 14.83 3.12 24.30
N THR A 276 15.39 2.40 25.27
CA THR A 276 16.85 2.31 25.44
C THR A 276 17.44 1.33 24.41
N LYS A 277 18.71 1.52 24.02
CA LYS A 277 19.41 0.58 23.12
C LYS A 277 19.54 -0.84 23.69
N THR A 278 19.44 -0.98 25.02
CA THR A 278 19.48 -2.26 25.73
C THR A 278 18.13 -2.99 25.74
N HIS A 279 17.06 -2.35 25.25
CA HIS A 279 15.72 -2.92 25.20
C HIS A 279 15.67 -4.08 24.19
N PRO A 280 15.11 -5.26 24.54
CA PRO A 280 15.11 -6.46 23.68
C PRO A 280 14.54 -6.24 22.27
N HIS A 281 13.47 -5.44 22.15
CA HIS A 281 12.83 -5.14 20.86
C HIS A 281 13.39 -3.89 20.14
N TYR A 282 14.49 -3.29 20.63
CA TYR A 282 15.07 -2.10 20.00
C TYR A 282 15.44 -2.33 18.51
N PRO A 283 16.07 -3.46 18.11
CA PRO A 283 16.30 -3.77 16.70
C PRO A 283 15.03 -3.84 15.85
N THR A 284 13.92 -4.32 16.43
CA THR A 284 12.63 -4.40 15.75
C THR A 284 12.08 -3.00 15.44
N TYR A 285 12.26 -2.04 16.35
CA TYR A 285 11.84 -0.66 16.12
C TYR A 285 12.66 0.00 14.99
N LEU A 286 13.98 -0.27 14.94
CA LEU A 286 14.84 0.23 13.87
C LEU A 286 14.42 -0.31 12.50
N SER A 287 14.22 -1.62 12.38
CA SER A 287 13.76 -2.25 11.13
C SER A 287 12.37 -1.76 10.72
N SER A 288 11.48 -1.58 11.69
CA SER A 288 10.13 -1.06 11.48
C SER A 288 10.12 0.39 10.97
N LEU A 289 11.03 1.25 11.47
CA LEU A 289 11.23 2.60 10.95
C LEU A 289 11.84 2.55 9.55
N ALA A 290 12.85 1.71 9.33
CA ALA A 290 13.49 1.56 8.02
C ALA A 290 12.48 1.22 6.91
N ASN A 291 11.58 0.27 7.16
CA ASN A 291 10.52 -0.07 6.21
C ASN A 291 9.61 1.11 5.86
N LYS A 292 9.30 1.98 6.84
CA LYS A 292 8.50 3.18 6.61
C LYS A 292 9.26 4.24 5.82
N LEU A 293 10.56 4.39 6.06
CA LEU A 293 11.43 5.27 5.29
C LEU A 293 11.62 4.79 3.84
N SER A 294 11.70 3.47 3.62
CA SER A 294 11.70 2.91 2.25
C SER A 294 10.40 3.23 1.51
N LEU A 295 9.25 3.15 2.16
CA LEU A 295 7.96 3.58 1.57
C LEU A 295 7.92 5.10 1.32
N ARG A 296 8.54 5.90 2.19
CA ARG A 296 8.64 7.36 2.00
C ARG A 296 9.49 7.67 0.77
N PHE A 297 10.61 6.98 0.59
CA PHE A 297 11.43 7.05 -0.62
C PHE A 297 10.60 6.74 -1.88
N GLU A 298 9.76 5.70 -1.87
CA GLU A 298 8.91 5.38 -3.03
C GLU A 298 7.94 6.52 -3.39
N ARG A 299 7.56 7.37 -2.41
CA ARG A 299 6.68 8.53 -2.63
C ARG A 299 7.42 9.80 -3.03
N THR A 300 8.54 10.11 -2.37
CA THR A 300 9.26 11.37 -2.57
C THR A 300 10.38 11.25 -3.60
N ASN A 301 10.85 10.02 -3.85
CA ASN A 301 12.05 9.69 -4.64
C ASN A 301 13.33 10.35 -4.08
N GLU A 302 13.33 10.72 -2.79
CA GLU A 302 14.46 11.34 -2.10
C GLU A 302 15.38 10.28 -1.48
N VAL A 303 16.52 10.04 -2.13
CA VAL A 303 17.44 8.92 -1.84
C VAL A 303 17.91 8.87 -0.38
N HIS A 304 18.02 10.00 0.31
CA HIS A 304 18.49 10.06 1.70
C HIS A 304 17.59 9.28 2.69
N HIS A 305 16.28 9.14 2.42
CA HIS A 305 15.41 8.29 3.22
C HIS A 305 15.78 6.80 3.09
N LEU A 306 16.14 6.38 1.87
CA LEU A 306 16.54 5.01 1.60
C LEU A 306 17.94 4.70 2.17
N ASP A 307 18.87 5.66 2.08
CA ASP A 307 20.18 5.56 2.74
C ASP A 307 19.99 5.39 4.26
N ARG A 308 19.13 6.20 4.88
CA ARG A 308 18.83 6.07 6.32
C ARG A 308 18.14 4.75 6.67
N ALA A 309 17.25 4.25 5.82
CA ALA A 309 16.62 2.94 6.02
C ALA A 309 17.66 1.81 6.07
N ILE A 310 18.63 1.81 5.15
CA ILE A 310 19.70 0.81 5.10
C ILE A 310 20.58 0.88 6.36
N GLU A 311 20.96 2.07 6.81
CA GLU A 311 21.72 2.26 8.07
C GLU A 311 20.98 1.70 9.29
N LEU A 312 19.68 1.95 9.39
CA LEU A 312 18.85 1.46 10.50
C LEU A 312 18.74 -0.06 10.50
N ILE A 313 18.65 -0.68 9.31
CA ILE A 313 18.62 -2.14 9.19
C ILE A 313 19.98 -2.74 9.58
N ASP A 314 21.09 -2.09 9.21
CA ASP A 314 22.42 -2.51 9.65
C ASP A 314 22.58 -2.41 11.17
N GLU A 315 22.15 -1.30 11.78
CA GLU A 315 22.16 -1.16 13.25
C GLU A 315 21.28 -2.24 13.92
N ALA A 316 20.15 -2.61 13.31
CA ALA A 316 19.31 -3.69 13.81
C ALA A 316 20.01 -5.05 13.74
N ILE A 317 20.72 -5.36 12.65
CA ILE A 317 21.45 -6.62 12.46
C ILE A 317 22.63 -6.73 13.43
N GLN A 318 23.30 -5.62 13.75
CA GLN A 318 24.40 -5.57 14.72
C GLN A 318 23.92 -5.52 16.20
N GLY A 319 22.61 -5.49 16.43
CA GLY A 319 22.00 -5.41 17.75
C GLY A 319 22.12 -6.69 18.59
N THR A 320 21.48 -6.67 19.76
CA THR A 320 21.38 -7.76 20.76
C THR A 320 21.04 -9.12 20.10
N PRO A 321 21.44 -10.29 20.66
CA PRO A 321 21.20 -11.60 20.03
C PRO A 321 19.75 -11.80 19.57
N LEU A 322 19.57 -11.90 18.24
CA LEU A 322 18.27 -11.99 17.58
C LEU A 322 17.84 -13.45 17.40
N SER A 323 16.51 -13.69 17.40
CA SER A 323 15.99 -14.97 16.89
C SER A 323 16.32 -15.15 15.42
N ARG A 324 16.42 -16.41 14.96
CA ARG A 324 16.70 -16.73 13.56
C ARG A 324 15.69 -16.08 12.60
N ASP A 325 14.41 -16.11 12.97
CA ASP A 325 13.32 -15.54 12.17
C ASP A 325 13.41 -14.01 12.09
N SER A 326 13.71 -13.33 13.20
CA SER A 326 13.91 -11.87 13.21
C SER A 326 15.08 -11.46 12.31
N LEU A 327 16.18 -12.21 12.39
CA LEU A 327 17.35 -11.96 11.56
C LEU A 327 17.07 -12.18 10.07
N ALA A 328 16.30 -13.22 9.72
CA ALA A 328 15.86 -13.47 8.35
C ALA A 328 15.03 -12.29 7.79
N ALA A 329 14.07 -11.79 8.57
CA ALA A 329 13.25 -10.64 8.19
C ALA A 329 14.09 -9.38 7.95
N TYR A 330 15.09 -9.11 8.79
CA TYR A 330 15.97 -7.95 8.64
C TYR A 330 16.86 -8.06 7.39
N TYR A 331 17.40 -9.24 7.11
CA TYR A 331 18.15 -9.49 5.88
C TYR A 331 17.28 -9.35 4.62
N ASN A 332 16.01 -9.77 4.67
CA ASN A 332 15.07 -9.55 3.57
C ASN A 332 14.82 -8.05 3.33
N ASN A 333 14.60 -7.27 4.41
CA ASN A 333 14.39 -5.82 4.31
C ASN A 333 15.65 -5.11 3.78
N LEU A 334 16.84 -5.57 4.18
CA LEU A 334 18.12 -5.08 3.66
C LEU A 334 18.26 -5.38 2.17
N GLY A 335 18.00 -6.61 1.76
CA GLY A 335 18.03 -7.04 0.36
C GLY A 335 17.09 -6.23 -0.52
N SER A 336 15.85 -6.02 -0.07
CA SER A 336 14.87 -5.19 -0.78
C SER A 336 15.30 -3.72 -0.89
N SER A 337 15.78 -3.12 0.21
CA SER A 337 16.17 -1.70 0.22
C SER A 337 17.42 -1.43 -0.64
N LEU A 338 18.41 -2.33 -0.60
CA LEU A 338 19.59 -2.27 -1.46
C LEU A 338 19.24 -2.46 -2.93
N ARG A 339 18.33 -3.38 -3.26
CA ARG A 339 17.81 -3.55 -4.63
C ARG A 339 17.18 -2.26 -5.16
N THR A 340 16.29 -1.66 -4.36
CA THR A 340 15.64 -0.39 -4.73
C THR A 340 16.67 0.73 -4.94
N ARG A 341 17.71 0.82 -4.09
CA ARG A 341 18.77 1.82 -4.25
C ARG A 341 19.60 1.58 -5.51
N TYR A 342 19.90 0.31 -5.80
CA TYR A 342 20.57 -0.08 -7.03
C TYR A 342 19.79 0.32 -8.28
N GLU A 343 18.49 0.03 -8.34
CA GLU A 343 17.64 0.36 -9.49
C GLU A 343 17.56 1.86 -9.77
N LYS A 344 17.64 2.68 -8.70
CA LYS A 344 17.44 4.14 -8.78
C LYS A 344 18.74 4.93 -8.94
N VAL A 345 19.81 4.49 -8.29
CA VAL A 345 21.10 5.21 -8.23
C VAL A 345 22.18 4.51 -9.05
N GLY A 346 22.06 3.20 -9.30
CA GLY A 346 23.03 2.43 -10.08
C GLY A 346 24.33 2.09 -9.36
N ARG A 347 24.32 2.02 -8.01
CA ARG A 347 25.51 1.66 -7.22
C ARG A 347 25.76 0.14 -7.26
N GLU A 348 26.75 -0.30 -8.03
CA GLU A 348 27.07 -1.73 -8.22
C GLU A 348 27.39 -2.49 -6.92
N SER A 349 27.93 -1.83 -5.90
CA SER A 349 28.16 -2.45 -4.58
C SER A 349 26.87 -2.97 -3.94
N ASP A 350 25.73 -2.33 -4.24
CA ASP A 350 24.46 -2.63 -3.58
C ASP A 350 23.84 -3.91 -4.08
N ILE A 351 23.98 -4.25 -5.37
CA ILE A 351 23.35 -5.46 -5.92
C ILE A 351 24.02 -6.73 -5.40
N ALA A 352 25.34 -6.74 -5.28
CA ALA A 352 26.08 -7.86 -4.69
C ALA A 352 25.67 -8.08 -3.22
N ARG A 353 25.59 -6.99 -2.46
CA ARG A 353 25.17 -7.02 -1.06
C ARG A 353 23.68 -7.37 -0.89
N ALA A 354 22.82 -6.97 -1.84
CA ALA A 354 21.41 -7.34 -1.86
C ALA A 354 21.21 -8.84 -2.07
N ILE A 355 22.01 -9.46 -2.93
CA ILE A 355 22.02 -10.91 -3.17
C ILE A 355 22.47 -11.64 -1.91
N GLU A 356 23.57 -11.19 -1.29
CA GLU A 356 24.07 -11.79 -0.05
C GLU A 356 23.02 -11.74 1.07
N ALA A 357 22.42 -10.56 1.28
CA ALA A 357 21.37 -10.38 2.28
C ALA A 357 20.14 -11.26 1.97
N SER A 358 19.66 -11.27 0.73
CA SER A 358 18.47 -12.05 0.36
C SER A 358 18.72 -13.56 0.45
N ASN A 359 19.93 -14.05 0.14
CA ASN A 359 20.31 -15.45 0.38
C ASN A 359 20.32 -15.78 1.87
N LYS A 360 20.92 -14.94 2.71
CA LYS A 360 20.91 -15.11 4.17
C LYS A 360 19.48 -15.20 4.72
N ALA A 361 18.56 -14.36 4.23
CA ALA A 361 17.16 -14.43 4.63
C ALA A 361 16.53 -15.79 4.30
N VAL A 362 16.74 -16.30 3.09
CA VAL A 362 16.23 -17.62 2.66
C VAL A 362 16.88 -18.76 3.44
N ASP A 363 18.20 -18.72 3.65
CA ASP A 363 18.96 -19.78 4.35
C ASP A 363 18.61 -19.88 5.84
N LEU A 364 18.26 -18.75 6.47
CA LEU A 364 17.84 -18.71 7.86
C LEU A 364 16.40 -19.21 8.08
N THR A 365 15.59 -19.25 7.02
CA THR A 365 14.15 -19.51 7.08
C THR A 365 13.83 -20.98 6.78
N ALA A 366 13.01 -21.61 7.62
CA ALA A 366 12.54 -22.98 7.38
C ALA A 366 11.64 -23.07 6.13
N ARG A 367 11.66 -24.21 5.42
CA ARG A 367 10.92 -24.38 4.15
C ARG A 367 9.40 -24.29 4.29
N ASP A 368 8.89 -24.63 5.47
CA ASP A 368 7.48 -24.58 5.84
C ASP A 368 7.09 -23.24 6.50
N HIS A 369 8.03 -22.28 6.59
CA HIS A 369 7.74 -20.97 7.17
C HIS A 369 6.85 -20.13 6.24
N PRO A 370 5.76 -19.51 6.74
CA PRO A 370 4.85 -18.70 5.91
C PRO A 370 5.54 -17.60 5.09
N ASP A 371 6.50 -16.89 5.68
CA ASP A 371 7.27 -15.85 4.98
C ASP A 371 8.26 -16.33 3.91
N ILE A 372 8.50 -17.64 3.74
CA ILE A 372 9.48 -18.15 2.76
C ILE A 372 9.16 -17.69 1.34
N SER A 373 7.87 -17.61 0.99
CA SER A 373 7.42 -17.12 -0.32
C SER A 373 7.80 -15.65 -0.52
N SER A 374 7.69 -14.82 0.51
CA SER A 374 8.04 -13.40 0.43
C SER A 374 9.55 -13.23 0.23
N TYR A 375 10.37 -14.01 0.94
CA TYR A 375 11.84 -13.94 0.85
C TYR A 375 12.36 -14.48 -0.48
N LEU A 376 11.80 -15.58 -0.98
CA LEU A 376 12.10 -16.11 -2.31
C LEU A 376 11.70 -15.12 -3.43
N ASN A 377 10.57 -14.44 -3.27
CA ASN A 377 10.17 -13.38 -4.20
C ASN A 377 11.16 -12.21 -4.18
N THR A 378 11.61 -11.75 -3.01
CA THR A 378 12.65 -10.71 -2.91
C THR A 378 13.93 -11.14 -3.61
N LEU A 379 14.44 -12.34 -3.30
CA LEU A 379 15.65 -12.88 -3.92
C LEU A 379 15.54 -12.97 -5.44
N GLY A 380 14.41 -13.46 -5.95
CA GLY A 380 14.16 -13.54 -7.39
C GLY A 380 14.17 -12.16 -8.05
N ASN A 381 13.48 -11.18 -7.45
CA ASN A 381 13.48 -9.80 -7.95
C ASN A 381 14.89 -9.18 -7.92
N VAL A 382 15.72 -9.48 -6.91
CA VAL A 382 17.14 -9.01 -6.88
C VAL A 382 17.93 -9.53 -8.08
N PHE A 383 17.80 -10.81 -8.43
CA PHE A 383 18.42 -11.35 -9.65
C PHE A 383 17.86 -10.68 -10.92
N GLY A 384 16.55 -10.43 -10.97
CA GLY A 384 15.92 -9.67 -12.06
C GLY A 384 16.50 -8.26 -12.23
N SER A 385 16.73 -7.54 -11.12
CA SER A 385 17.36 -6.22 -11.17
C SER A 385 18.79 -6.28 -11.68
N ARG A 386 19.59 -7.28 -11.27
CA ARG A 386 20.98 -7.46 -11.75
C ARG A 386 21.03 -7.71 -13.26
N PHE A 387 20.11 -8.52 -13.79
CA PHE A 387 20.03 -8.82 -15.22
C PHE A 387 19.98 -7.55 -16.08
N HIS A 388 19.27 -6.50 -15.65
CA HIS A 388 19.16 -5.24 -16.40
C HIS A 388 20.49 -4.55 -16.71
N ARG A 389 21.59 -4.94 -16.03
CA ARG A 389 22.94 -4.44 -16.31
C ARG A 389 23.90 -5.50 -16.83
N THR A 390 23.74 -6.77 -16.42
CA THR A 390 24.67 -7.84 -16.79
C THR A 390 24.29 -8.56 -18.09
N ASP A 391 23.03 -8.46 -18.53
CA ASP A 391 22.44 -9.25 -19.60
C ASP A 391 22.67 -10.78 -19.43
N SER A 392 22.89 -11.23 -18.18
CA SER A 392 23.17 -12.63 -17.86
C SER A 392 21.90 -13.46 -17.83
N LEU A 393 21.73 -14.39 -18.78
CA LEU A 393 20.58 -15.30 -18.79
C LEU A 393 20.45 -16.15 -17.51
N ASP A 394 21.56 -16.49 -16.84
CA ASP A 394 21.55 -17.18 -15.54
C ASP A 394 20.82 -16.34 -14.46
N ASP A 395 20.92 -15.01 -14.51
CA ASP A 395 20.19 -14.14 -13.57
C ASP A 395 18.68 -14.20 -13.80
N LEU A 396 18.24 -14.22 -15.06
CA LEU A 396 16.82 -14.40 -15.37
C LEU A 396 16.30 -15.79 -14.98
N ASP A 397 17.10 -16.83 -15.19
CA ASP A 397 16.72 -18.18 -14.80
C ASP A 397 16.62 -18.31 -13.28
N ARG A 398 17.55 -17.70 -12.53
CA ARG A 398 17.47 -17.63 -11.06
C ARG A 398 16.31 -16.78 -10.57
N CYS A 399 16.01 -15.67 -11.24
CA CYS A 399 14.83 -14.84 -10.97
C CYS A 399 13.55 -15.67 -11.07
N ILE A 400 13.30 -16.26 -12.24
CA ILE A 400 12.10 -17.06 -12.53
C ILE A 400 12.01 -18.27 -11.60
N LYS A 401 13.13 -18.98 -11.36
CA LYS A 401 13.17 -20.14 -10.48
C LYS A 401 12.80 -19.81 -9.04
N ASN A 402 13.32 -18.73 -8.47
CA ASN A 402 13.01 -18.35 -7.09
C ASN A 402 11.58 -17.83 -6.95
N ILE A 403 11.10 -17.01 -7.90
CA ILE A 403 9.72 -16.52 -7.86
C ILE A 403 8.72 -17.67 -8.10
N THR A 404 9.04 -18.64 -8.96
CA THR A 404 8.18 -19.83 -9.14
C THR A 404 8.02 -20.60 -7.83
N LYS A 405 9.14 -20.88 -7.13
CA LYS A 405 9.08 -21.49 -5.79
C LYS A 405 8.27 -20.67 -4.80
N ALA A 406 8.35 -19.34 -4.86
CA ALA A 406 7.54 -18.46 -4.02
C ALA A 406 6.04 -18.59 -4.31
N VAL A 407 5.64 -18.67 -5.58
CA VAL A 407 4.25 -18.86 -6.00
C VAL A 407 3.71 -20.24 -5.62
N GLU A 408 4.56 -21.27 -5.66
CA GLU A 408 4.25 -22.66 -5.26
C GLU A 408 4.12 -22.81 -3.74
N ALA A 409 4.91 -22.08 -2.96
CA ALA A 409 4.85 -22.10 -1.50
C ALA A 409 3.64 -21.32 -0.93
N MET A 410 3.08 -20.36 -1.68
CA MET A 410 1.98 -19.51 -1.23
C MET A 410 0.59 -20.15 -1.52
N PRO A 411 -0.32 -20.27 -0.52
CA PRO A 411 -1.68 -20.77 -0.72
C PRO A 411 -2.46 -20.04 -1.81
N GLN A 412 -3.25 -20.77 -2.61
CA GLN A 412 -3.95 -20.22 -3.78
C GLN A 412 -4.91 -19.07 -3.48
N ASP A 413 -5.47 -19.06 -2.27
CA ASP A 413 -6.43 -18.08 -1.77
C ASP A 413 -5.79 -16.96 -0.96
N HIS A 414 -4.45 -16.90 -0.87
CA HIS A 414 -3.74 -15.81 -0.21
C HIS A 414 -3.79 -14.52 -1.04
N PRO A 415 -4.16 -13.36 -0.47
CA PRO A 415 -4.29 -12.10 -1.20
C PRO A 415 -3.02 -11.66 -1.94
N ASP A 416 -1.86 -11.85 -1.31
CA ASP A 416 -0.56 -11.41 -1.86
C ASP A 416 0.02 -12.36 -2.92
N ARG A 417 -0.59 -13.52 -3.16
CA ARG A 417 -0.12 -14.45 -4.19
C ARG A 417 -0.09 -13.80 -5.58
N SER A 418 -1.02 -12.89 -5.85
CA SER A 418 -1.06 -12.14 -7.12
C SER A 418 0.10 -11.15 -7.28
N VAL A 419 0.68 -10.67 -6.18
CA VAL A 419 1.88 -9.82 -6.21
C VAL A 419 3.06 -10.63 -6.75
N ILE A 420 3.26 -11.83 -6.20
CA ILE A 420 4.35 -12.74 -6.60
C ILE A 420 4.16 -13.21 -8.05
N ILE A 421 2.91 -13.51 -8.45
CA ILE A 421 2.59 -13.84 -9.86
C ILE A 421 2.95 -12.69 -10.80
N ASN A 422 2.64 -11.44 -10.44
CA ASN A 422 2.99 -10.28 -11.26
C ASN A 422 4.53 -10.16 -11.40
N SER A 423 5.29 -10.38 -10.32
CA SER A 423 6.75 -10.45 -10.38
C SER A 423 7.25 -11.58 -11.30
N LEU A 424 6.62 -12.76 -11.27
CA LEU A 424 6.94 -13.87 -12.18
C LEU A 424 6.66 -13.51 -13.63
N GLY A 425 5.52 -12.86 -13.87
CA GLY A 425 5.11 -12.37 -15.18
C GLY A 425 6.13 -11.39 -15.78
N ASN A 426 6.71 -10.51 -14.97
CA ASN A 426 7.77 -9.59 -15.40
C ASN A 426 9.07 -10.32 -15.75
N GLY A 427 9.48 -11.30 -14.93
CA GLY A 427 10.67 -12.11 -15.20
C GLY A 427 10.54 -12.92 -16.50
N LEU A 428 9.39 -13.55 -16.71
CA LEU A 428 9.09 -14.28 -17.95
C LEU A 428 9.01 -13.37 -19.18
N ASP A 429 8.44 -12.17 -19.04
CA ASP A 429 8.44 -11.17 -20.13
C ASP A 429 9.87 -10.84 -20.55
N LYS A 430 10.73 -10.57 -19.55
CA LYS A 430 12.12 -10.19 -19.80
C LYS A 430 12.92 -11.33 -20.44
N ARG A 431 12.75 -12.57 -19.98
CA ARG A 431 13.39 -13.73 -20.62
C ARG A 431 12.88 -13.97 -22.02
N PHE A 432 11.59 -13.77 -22.28
CA PHE A 432 11.06 -13.80 -23.64
C PHE A 432 11.68 -12.71 -24.53
N GLU A 433 11.87 -11.49 -24.04
CA GLU A 433 12.47 -10.42 -24.84
C GLU A 433 13.84 -10.82 -25.39
N VAL A 434 14.63 -11.56 -24.61
CA VAL A 434 15.98 -12.02 -24.98
C VAL A 434 15.94 -13.29 -25.83
N THR A 435 15.17 -14.30 -25.39
CA THR A 435 15.21 -15.66 -25.98
C THR A 435 14.21 -15.87 -27.11
N LYS A 436 13.14 -15.06 -27.16
CA LYS A 436 11.95 -15.25 -28.01
C LYS A 436 11.26 -16.62 -27.83
N SER A 437 11.43 -17.28 -26.69
CA SER A 437 10.84 -18.60 -26.40
C SER A 437 9.31 -18.56 -26.27
N ALA A 438 8.58 -19.27 -27.13
CA ALA A 438 7.12 -19.34 -27.06
C ALA A 438 6.61 -19.91 -25.71
N GLY A 439 7.33 -20.87 -25.13
CA GLY A 439 6.97 -21.49 -23.85
C GLY A 439 6.93 -20.52 -22.68
N ASP A 440 7.78 -19.48 -22.70
CA ASP A 440 7.76 -18.42 -21.68
C ASP A 440 6.49 -17.58 -21.77
N ARG A 441 6.02 -17.28 -22.99
CA ARG A 441 4.78 -16.52 -23.21
C ARG A 441 3.54 -17.31 -22.79
N ASP A 442 3.50 -18.61 -23.08
CA ASP A 442 2.39 -19.46 -22.67
C ASP A 442 2.33 -19.60 -21.14
N SER A 443 3.47 -19.84 -20.51
CA SER A 443 3.59 -19.89 -19.04
C SER A 443 3.21 -18.56 -18.40
N GLN A 444 3.70 -17.44 -18.95
CA GLN A 444 3.38 -16.08 -18.50
C GLN A 444 1.87 -15.82 -18.53
N MET A 445 1.22 -16.15 -19.66
CA MET A 445 -0.22 -15.96 -19.81
C MET A 445 -1.02 -16.78 -18.78
N GLN A 446 -0.66 -18.05 -18.58
CA GLN A 446 -1.33 -18.92 -17.61
C GLN A 446 -1.29 -18.32 -16.20
N TRP A 447 -0.11 -17.88 -15.75
CA TRP A 447 0.05 -17.27 -14.44
C TRP A 447 -0.73 -15.94 -14.32
N LEU A 448 -0.59 -15.04 -15.28
CA LEU A 448 -1.27 -13.74 -15.25
C LEU A 448 -2.80 -13.87 -15.24
N LEU A 449 -3.37 -14.81 -16.00
CA LEU A 449 -4.81 -15.09 -15.97
C LEU A 449 -5.25 -15.68 -14.62
N GLN A 450 -4.40 -16.45 -13.94
CA GLN A 450 -4.69 -16.91 -12.58
C GLN A 450 -4.77 -15.73 -11.60
N ALA A 451 -3.84 -14.76 -11.68
CA ALA A 451 -3.89 -13.54 -10.87
C ALA A 451 -5.12 -12.68 -11.19
N TRP A 452 -5.48 -12.53 -12.48
CA TRP A 452 -6.69 -11.81 -12.90
C TRP A 452 -7.98 -12.47 -12.35
N ASN A 453 -8.06 -13.79 -12.35
CA ASN A 453 -9.24 -14.52 -11.89
C ASN A 453 -9.27 -14.76 -10.38
N SER A 454 -8.23 -14.35 -9.64
CA SER A 454 -8.21 -14.49 -8.19
C SER A 454 -9.30 -13.63 -7.53
N LYS A 455 -10.08 -14.27 -6.65
CA LYS A 455 -11.08 -13.60 -5.81
C LYS A 455 -10.46 -12.90 -4.61
N ALA A 456 -9.32 -13.41 -4.12
CA ALA A 456 -8.61 -12.87 -2.96
C ALA A 456 -7.73 -11.65 -3.31
N ALA A 457 -7.38 -11.48 -4.58
CA ALA A 457 -6.49 -10.41 -5.02
C ALA A 457 -7.12 -9.02 -4.93
N ALA A 458 -6.34 -8.04 -4.46
CA ALA A 458 -6.75 -6.64 -4.47
C ALA A 458 -6.98 -6.14 -5.91
N PRO A 459 -7.97 -5.25 -6.16
CA PRO A 459 -8.29 -4.75 -7.50
C PRO A 459 -7.09 -4.21 -8.28
N SER A 460 -6.16 -3.50 -7.63
CA SER A 460 -4.93 -2.99 -8.27
C SER A 460 -4.02 -4.10 -8.81
N GLN A 461 -3.90 -5.22 -8.09
CA GLN A 461 -3.11 -6.38 -8.53
C GLN A 461 -3.75 -7.09 -9.72
N LYS A 462 -5.08 -7.17 -9.72
CA LYS A 462 -5.86 -7.73 -10.84
C LYS A 462 -5.67 -6.88 -12.09
N ILE A 463 -5.79 -5.56 -11.99
CA ILE A 463 -5.60 -4.64 -13.12
C ILE A 463 -4.19 -4.76 -13.69
N ARG A 464 -3.16 -4.85 -12.83
CA ARG A 464 -1.77 -5.09 -13.29
C ARG A 464 -1.63 -6.40 -14.04
N ALA A 465 -2.17 -7.49 -13.50
CA ALA A 465 -2.14 -8.79 -14.15
C ALA A 465 -2.86 -8.77 -15.52
N ALA A 466 -4.03 -8.11 -15.59
CA ALA A 466 -4.79 -7.94 -16.82
C ALA A 466 -4.04 -7.10 -17.87
N GLY A 467 -3.39 -6.01 -17.45
CA GLY A 467 -2.57 -5.19 -18.33
C GLY A 467 -1.42 -5.99 -18.97
N SER A 468 -0.69 -6.75 -18.16
CA SER A 468 0.40 -7.61 -18.64
C SER A 468 -0.12 -8.76 -19.51
N ALA A 469 -1.25 -9.39 -19.18
CA ALA A 469 -1.83 -10.44 -20.00
C ALA A 469 -2.36 -9.89 -21.34
N ALA A 470 -2.99 -8.72 -21.32
CA ALA A 470 -3.44 -8.06 -22.54
C ALA A 470 -2.28 -7.67 -23.46
N TYR A 471 -1.14 -7.25 -22.89
CA TYR A 471 0.09 -7.02 -23.65
C TYR A 471 0.49 -8.28 -24.43
N VAL A 472 0.46 -9.46 -23.80
CA VAL A 472 0.76 -10.73 -24.48
C VAL A 472 -0.24 -11.01 -25.61
N TYR A 473 -1.54 -10.82 -25.38
CA TYR A 473 -2.55 -10.98 -26.44
C TYR A 473 -2.33 -10.02 -27.61
N ILE A 474 -1.96 -8.77 -27.34
CA ILE A 474 -1.64 -7.75 -28.35
C ILE A 474 -0.44 -8.21 -29.21
N GLN A 475 0.63 -8.73 -28.58
CA GLN A 475 1.79 -9.26 -29.31
C GLN A 475 1.42 -10.46 -30.22
N ARG A 476 0.44 -11.26 -29.80
CA ARG A 476 -0.13 -12.37 -30.60
C ARG A 476 -1.19 -11.93 -31.62
N LYS A 477 -1.50 -10.63 -31.70
CA LYS A 477 -2.59 -10.06 -32.51
C LYS A 477 -3.98 -10.62 -32.18
N GLU A 478 -4.18 -11.10 -30.94
CA GLU A 478 -5.46 -11.59 -30.43
C GLU A 478 -6.31 -10.43 -29.88
N TRP A 479 -6.63 -9.46 -30.76
CA TRP A 479 -7.23 -8.17 -30.40
C TRP A 479 -8.55 -8.30 -29.62
N ALA A 480 -9.41 -9.25 -30.01
CA ALA A 480 -10.70 -9.45 -29.36
C ALA A 480 -10.56 -9.85 -27.87
N LYS A 481 -9.58 -10.71 -27.56
CA LYS A 481 -9.32 -11.14 -26.17
C LYS A 481 -8.67 -10.02 -25.36
N ALA A 482 -7.70 -9.31 -25.96
CA ALA A 482 -7.08 -8.14 -25.33
C ALA A 482 -8.12 -7.06 -25.00
N SER A 483 -8.98 -6.71 -25.96
CA SER A 483 -10.03 -5.71 -25.78
C SER A 483 -11.02 -6.08 -24.67
N ALA A 484 -11.46 -7.35 -24.62
CA ALA A 484 -12.36 -7.82 -23.57
C ALA A 484 -11.73 -7.71 -22.17
N LEU A 485 -10.51 -8.21 -22.01
CA LEU A 485 -9.78 -8.19 -20.74
C LEU A 485 -9.50 -6.76 -20.25
N LEU A 486 -9.06 -5.88 -21.15
CA LEU A 486 -8.76 -4.49 -20.81
C LEU A 486 -10.01 -3.70 -20.47
N ARG A 487 -11.13 -3.96 -21.16
CA ARG A 487 -12.43 -3.36 -20.83
C ARG A 487 -12.84 -3.68 -19.40
N GLU A 488 -12.74 -4.95 -18.98
CA GLU A 488 -13.03 -5.35 -17.61
C GLU A 488 -12.06 -4.71 -16.60
N ALA A 489 -10.78 -4.63 -16.92
CA ALA A 489 -9.78 -3.97 -16.07
C ALA A 489 -10.06 -2.47 -15.90
N VAL A 490 -10.44 -1.77 -16.98
CA VAL A 490 -10.81 -0.34 -16.94
C VAL A 490 -12.06 -0.11 -16.08
N LEU A 491 -13.05 -1.01 -16.15
CA LEU A 491 -14.25 -0.94 -15.30
C LEU A 491 -13.94 -1.17 -13.80
N LEU A 492 -12.78 -1.75 -13.48
CA LEU A 492 -12.33 -1.97 -12.10
C LEU A 492 -11.59 -0.77 -11.50
N LEU A 493 -11.14 0.20 -12.32
CA LEU A 493 -10.39 1.38 -11.88
C LEU A 493 -11.05 2.21 -10.77
N PRO A 494 -12.39 2.44 -10.77
CA PRO A 494 -13.03 3.21 -9.69
C PRO A 494 -12.79 2.61 -8.31
N LYS A 495 -12.63 1.28 -8.20
CA LYS A 495 -12.36 0.60 -6.92
C LYS A 495 -10.91 0.77 -6.41
N VAL A 496 -10.00 1.28 -7.23
CA VAL A 496 -8.58 1.45 -6.89
C VAL A 496 -8.24 2.88 -6.47
N SER A 497 -9.07 3.87 -6.81
CA SER A 497 -8.85 5.27 -6.44
C SER A 497 -10.06 5.81 -5.67
N PRO A 498 -10.13 5.53 -4.36
CA PRO A 498 -11.17 6.08 -3.52
C PRO A 498 -11.16 7.61 -3.53
N ARG A 499 -12.36 8.19 -3.47
CA ARG A 499 -12.57 9.64 -3.63
C ARG A 499 -11.95 10.48 -2.52
N PHE A 500 -11.69 9.87 -1.36
CA PHE A 500 -11.21 10.49 -0.13
C PHE A 500 -9.73 10.88 -0.11
N LEU A 501 -8.95 10.41 -1.09
CA LEU A 501 -7.52 10.62 -1.10
C LEU A 501 -7.14 12.03 -1.54
N ALA A 502 -6.06 12.57 -0.97
CA ALA A 502 -5.47 13.81 -1.43
C ALA A 502 -5.10 13.72 -2.92
N HIS A 503 -5.13 14.85 -3.64
CA HIS A 503 -4.88 14.86 -5.09
C HIS A 503 -3.53 14.21 -5.46
N ALA A 504 -2.46 14.56 -4.73
CA ALA A 504 -1.13 13.99 -4.94
C ALA A 504 -1.09 12.47 -4.72
N ASP A 505 -1.81 11.97 -3.71
CA ASP A 505 -1.87 10.54 -3.38
C ASP A 505 -2.59 9.74 -4.46
N ARG A 506 -3.69 10.28 -4.99
CA ARG A 506 -4.42 9.70 -6.12
C ARG A 506 -3.57 9.67 -7.38
N GLN A 507 -2.91 10.77 -7.69
CA GLN A 507 -2.04 10.86 -8.85
C GLN A 507 -0.93 9.81 -8.79
N SER A 508 -0.34 9.58 -7.61
CA SER A 508 0.67 8.55 -7.41
C SER A 508 0.13 7.12 -7.52
N LEU A 509 -1.10 6.84 -7.08
CA LEU A 509 -1.73 5.53 -7.30
C LEU A 509 -2.07 5.29 -8.78
N LEU A 510 -2.67 6.28 -9.43
CA LEU A 510 -3.10 6.19 -10.82
C LEU A 510 -1.93 6.22 -11.80
N SER A 511 -0.79 6.83 -11.45
CA SER A 511 0.41 6.78 -12.29
C SER A 511 0.92 5.36 -12.50
N SER A 512 0.76 4.47 -11.51
CA SER A 512 1.12 3.06 -11.61
C SER A 512 0.23 2.26 -12.60
N LEU A 513 -0.94 2.81 -12.94
CA LEU A 513 -1.91 2.25 -13.89
C LEU A 513 -1.99 3.09 -15.18
N SER A 514 -1.05 4.02 -15.37
CA SER A 514 -1.01 4.91 -16.54
C SER A 514 -0.88 4.10 -17.83
N GLY A 515 -1.58 4.55 -18.87
CA GLY A 515 -1.59 3.91 -20.19
C GLY A 515 -2.54 2.72 -20.34
N LEU A 516 -3.16 2.22 -19.27
CA LEU A 516 -4.13 1.12 -19.35
C LEU A 516 -5.32 1.48 -20.25
N THR A 517 -5.89 2.67 -20.09
CA THR A 517 -7.05 3.12 -20.87
C THR A 517 -6.69 3.41 -22.32
N SER A 518 -5.50 3.95 -22.58
CA SER A 518 -4.95 4.11 -23.93
C SER A 518 -4.76 2.78 -24.64
N MET A 519 -4.23 1.78 -23.92
CA MET A 519 -4.08 0.41 -24.40
C MET A 519 -5.45 -0.24 -24.65
N ALA A 520 -6.45 0.00 -23.78
CA ALA A 520 -7.81 -0.50 -23.94
C ALA A 520 -8.50 0.06 -25.18
N ALA A 521 -8.36 1.36 -25.42
CA ALA A 521 -8.94 2.04 -26.58
C ALA A 521 -8.31 1.56 -27.89
N ALA A 522 -6.98 1.50 -27.97
CA ALA A 522 -6.28 0.97 -29.12
C ALA A 522 -6.65 -0.51 -29.40
N ALA A 523 -6.82 -1.32 -28.34
CA ALA A 523 -7.22 -2.71 -28.48
C ALA A 523 -8.66 -2.83 -28.99
N ALA A 524 -9.56 -1.96 -28.53
CA ALA A 524 -10.94 -1.90 -28.99
C ALA A 524 -11.03 -1.51 -30.48
N LEU A 525 -10.24 -0.53 -30.93
CA LEU A 525 -10.16 -0.16 -32.35
C LEU A 525 -9.61 -1.30 -33.21
N SER A 526 -8.51 -1.94 -32.78
CA SER A 526 -7.95 -3.10 -33.49
C SER A 526 -8.86 -4.33 -33.48
N ALA A 527 -9.80 -4.42 -32.54
CA ALA A 527 -10.84 -5.44 -32.47
C ALA A 527 -12.16 -5.04 -33.16
N ASN A 528 -12.18 -3.92 -33.90
CA ASN A 528 -13.36 -3.39 -34.61
C ASN A 528 -14.60 -3.18 -33.70
N LYS A 529 -14.40 -2.72 -32.46
CA LYS A 529 -15.50 -2.42 -31.51
C LYS A 529 -16.17 -1.06 -31.74
N GLY A 530 -15.67 -0.28 -32.71
CA GLY A 530 -16.20 1.03 -33.08
C GLY A 530 -15.52 2.20 -32.36
N PRO A 531 -15.51 3.40 -32.95
CA PRO A 531 -14.91 4.61 -32.36
C PRO A 531 -15.48 4.98 -31.00
N TYR A 532 -16.80 4.89 -30.84
CA TYR A 532 -17.46 5.29 -29.60
C TYR A 532 -17.00 4.46 -28.39
N GLU A 533 -16.96 3.12 -28.49
CA GLU A 533 -16.56 2.27 -27.35
C GLU A 533 -15.09 2.51 -26.96
N ALA A 534 -14.19 2.72 -27.95
CA ALA A 534 -12.80 3.04 -27.68
C ALA A 534 -12.66 4.40 -26.98
N LEU A 535 -13.39 5.41 -27.44
CA LEU A 535 -13.40 6.75 -26.84
C LEU A 535 -14.02 6.72 -25.44
N ARG A 536 -15.07 5.92 -25.24
CA ARG A 536 -15.70 5.71 -23.93
C ARG A 536 -14.73 5.12 -22.90
N LEU A 537 -13.88 4.18 -23.29
CA LEU A 537 -12.82 3.64 -22.41
C LEU A 537 -11.77 4.69 -22.03
N LEU A 538 -11.42 5.59 -22.96
CA LEU A 538 -10.53 6.73 -22.69
C LEU A 538 -11.17 7.72 -21.71
N GLU A 539 -12.42 8.10 -21.96
CA GLU A 539 -13.18 9.02 -21.12
C GLU A 539 -13.46 8.44 -19.73
N LEU A 540 -13.63 7.12 -19.59
CA LEU A 540 -13.80 6.47 -18.28
C LEU A 540 -12.54 6.63 -17.41
N GLY A 541 -11.36 6.40 -17.99
CA GLY A 541 -10.09 6.59 -17.28
C GLY A 541 -9.81 8.05 -16.92
N ARG A 542 -10.04 8.97 -17.86
CA ARG A 542 -9.79 10.41 -17.65
C ARG A 542 -10.85 11.07 -16.77
N GLY A 543 -12.10 10.61 -16.85
CA GLY A 543 -13.19 11.00 -15.98
C GLY A 543 -12.96 10.62 -14.52
N LEU A 544 -12.14 9.62 -14.20
CA LEU A 544 -11.74 9.35 -12.81
C LEU A 544 -10.70 10.34 -12.27
N ILE A 545 -9.84 10.89 -13.13
CA ILE A 545 -8.81 11.88 -12.75
C ILE A 545 -9.40 13.29 -12.71
N SER A 546 -10.12 13.68 -13.77
CA SER A 546 -10.72 15.00 -13.93
C SER A 546 -12.12 15.13 -13.33
N GLY A 547 -12.86 14.02 -13.23
CA GLY A 547 -14.23 14.00 -12.73
C GLY A 547 -14.33 14.56 -11.33
N PHE A 548 -13.38 14.34 -10.42
CA PHE A 548 -13.53 14.87 -9.05
C PHE A 548 -13.51 16.40 -8.92
N VAL A 549 -12.71 17.10 -9.74
CA VAL A 549 -12.76 18.58 -9.77
C VAL A 549 -14.11 19.05 -10.34
N MET A 550 -14.72 18.24 -11.19
CA MET A 550 -16.05 18.47 -11.77
C MET A 550 -17.20 17.94 -10.91
N ASP A 551 -16.97 16.94 -10.05
CA ASP A 551 -17.95 16.27 -9.19
C ASP A 551 -18.14 17.12 -7.92
N ILE A 552 -17.05 17.70 -7.39
CA ILE A 552 -17.09 18.74 -6.35
C ILE A 552 -17.75 20.04 -6.88
N ARG A 553 -17.66 20.28 -8.18
CA ARG A 553 -18.28 21.44 -8.87
C ARG A 553 -19.48 21.04 -9.74
N THR A 554 -20.07 19.86 -9.50
CA THR A 554 -21.16 19.39 -10.37
C THR A 554 -22.31 20.35 -10.17
N ASP A 555 -22.78 20.87 -11.30
CA ASP A 555 -23.94 21.72 -11.31
C ASP A 555 -25.16 20.86 -11.01
N THR A 556 -25.52 20.78 -9.74
CA THR A 556 -26.72 20.09 -9.28
C THR A 556 -27.98 20.89 -9.59
N SER A 557 -27.91 22.02 -10.32
CA SER A 557 -29.09 22.84 -10.65
C SER A 557 -30.18 22.05 -11.35
N GLU A 558 -29.86 21.18 -12.30
CA GLU A 558 -30.85 20.32 -12.97
C GLU A 558 -31.43 19.27 -12.02
N LEU A 559 -30.57 18.62 -11.23
CA LEU A 559 -31.02 17.68 -10.19
C LEU A 559 -31.87 18.39 -9.14
N ASN A 560 -31.58 19.65 -8.83
CA ASN A 560 -32.30 20.46 -7.85
C ASN A 560 -33.62 20.99 -8.40
N LEU A 561 -33.72 21.22 -9.71
CA LEU A 561 -34.96 21.60 -10.39
C LEU A 561 -35.98 20.45 -10.39
N GLU A 562 -35.53 19.23 -10.70
CA GLU A 562 -36.42 18.05 -10.81
C GLU A 562 -36.55 17.26 -9.49
N TYR A 563 -35.48 17.16 -8.69
CA TYR A 563 -35.38 16.35 -7.47
C TYR A 563 -34.64 17.11 -6.32
N PRO A 564 -35.22 18.20 -5.77
CA PRO A 564 -34.55 19.08 -4.80
C PRO A 564 -34.12 18.40 -3.49
N GLY A 565 -34.86 17.37 -3.03
CA GLY A 565 -34.47 16.59 -1.85
C GLY A 565 -33.18 15.80 -2.09
N LEU A 566 -33.12 15.11 -3.23
CA LEU A 566 -31.97 14.29 -3.62
C LEU A 566 -30.74 15.15 -3.94
N ALA A 567 -30.95 16.32 -4.55
CA ALA A 567 -29.88 17.31 -4.77
C ALA A 567 -29.27 17.82 -3.46
N LYS A 568 -30.09 18.13 -2.44
CA LYS A 568 -29.60 18.57 -1.13
C LYS A 568 -28.83 17.49 -0.40
N GLU A 569 -29.28 16.24 -0.45
CA GLU A 569 -28.54 15.12 0.16
C GLU A 569 -27.23 14.84 -0.59
N PHE A 570 -27.26 14.89 -1.93
CA PHE A 570 -26.06 14.79 -2.76
C PHE A 570 -25.05 15.89 -2.41
N ASP A 571 -25.49 17.15 -2.32
CA ASP A 571 -24.65 18.28 -1.96
C ASP A 571 -24.12 18.17 -0.52
N ARG A 572 -24.94 17.71 0.45
CA ARG A 572 -24.49 17.47 1.84
C ARG A 572 -23.36 16.46 1.90
N VAL A 573 -23.56 15.27 1.31
CA VAL A 573 -22.57 14.19 1.33
C VAL A 573 -21.30 14.62 0.59
N ARG A 574 -21.44 15.33 -0.54
CA ARG A 574 -20.31 15.91 -1.28
C ARG A 574 -19.52 16.93 -0.45
N ASP A 575 -20.19 17.82 0.26
CA ASP A 575 -19.56 18.87 1.07
C ASP A 575 -18.91 18.28 2.35
N GLU A 576 -19.52 17.24 2.94
CA GLU A 576 -18.91 16.42 3.98
C GLU A 576 -17.65 15.70 3.47
N MET A 577 -17.64 15.24 2.22
CA MET A 577 -16.45 14.68 1.58
C MET A 577 -15.38 15.75 1.24
N ALA A 578 -15.72 17.05 1.19
CA ALA A 578 -14.76 18.10 0.86
C ALA A 578 -14.00 18.66 2.09
N THR A 579 -14.53 18.48 3.30
CA THR A 579 -14.15 19.28 4.49
C THR A 579 -13.27 18.55 5.52
N TRP A 580 -13.17 17.21 5.52
CA TRP A 580 -12.66 16.48 6.69
C TRP A 580 -11.32 15.73 6.47
N GLN A 581 -10.21 16.45 6.60
CA GLN A 581 -8.84 15.88 6.65
C GLN A 581 -8.46 15.21 8.00
N ARG A 582 -9.38 15.01 8.95
CA ARG A 582 -9.01 14.60 10.33
C ARG A 582 -9.75 13.40 10.95
N LYS A 583 -10.79 12.83 10.35
CA LYS A 583 -11.46 11.59 10.84
C LYS A 583 -11.98 10.71 9.69
N GLN A 584 -11.20 9.70 9.29
CA GLN A 584 -11.47 8.82 8.15
C GLN A 584 -12.74 7.96 8.27
N GLU A 585 -13.17 7.55 9.48
CA GLU A 585 -14.35 6.69 9.69
C GLU A 585 -15.66 7.30 9.16
N ARG A 586 -15.86 8.61 9.41
CA ARG A 586 -17.04 9.34 8.92
C ARG A 586 -16.99 9.58 7.40
N PHE A 587 -15.79 9.65 6.84
CA PHE A 587 -15.61 9.85 5.40
C PHE A 587 -15.95 8.58 4.61
N ARG A 588 -15.55 7.39 5.08
CA ARG A 588 -15.94 6.14 4.41
C ARG A 588 -17.44 5.99 4.38
N LYS A 589 -18.10 6.24 5.50
CA LYS A 589 -19.55 6.20 5.56
C LYS A 589 -20.16 7.18 4.55
N ALA A 590 -19.58 8.37 4.41
CA ALA A 590 -19.99 9.33 3.37
C ALA A 590 -19.70 8.83 1.94
N ASP A 591 -18.61 8.10 1.66
CA ASP A 591 -18.31 7.51 0.34
C ASP A 591 -19.27 6.35 -0.02
N GLU A 592 -19.59 5.49 0.96
CA GLU A 592 -20.62 4.44 0.82
C GLU A 592 -22.02 5.05 0.63
N GLU A 593 -22.38 6.04 1.45
CA GLU A 593 -23.61 6.83 1.31
C GLU A 593 -23.65 7.53 -0.06
N PHE A 594 -22.52 8.04 -0.56
CA PHE A 594 -22.42 8.66 -1.88
C PHE A 594 -22.66 7.66 -3.01
N ASP A 595 -22.10 6.45 -2.94
CA ASP A 595 -22.33 5.40 -3.95
C ASP A 595 -23.79 4.94 -3.99
N VAL A 596 -24.43 4.81 -2.82
CA VAL A 596 -25.88 4.52 -2.74
C VAL A 596 -26.67 5.66 -3.36
N LEU A 597 -26.39 6.90 -2.97
CA LEU A 597 -27.11 8.07 -3.46
C LEU A 597 -26.89 8.30 -4.96
N LEU A 598 -25.71 7.96 -5.48
CA LEU A 598 -25.40 7.97 -6.90
C LEU A 598 -26.23 6.94 -7.67
N GLN A 599 -26.47 5.75 -7.12
CA GLN A 599 -27.38 4.77 -7.70
C GLN A 599 -28.83 5.26 -7.69
N GLU A 600 -29.26 5.92 -6.61
CA GLU A 600 -30.60 6.50 -6.52
C GLU A 600 -30.84 7.62 -7.53
N VAL A 601 -29.86 8.52 -7.72
CA VAL A 601 -29.91 9.55 -8.78
C VAL A 601 -29.98 8.90 -10.15
N ARG A 602 -29.16 7.88 -10.42
CA ARG A 602 -29.16 7.14 -11.69
C ARG A 602 -30.41 6.32 -11.93
N GLY A 603 -31.19 6.04 -10.89
CA GLY A 603 -32.51 5.41 -11.00
C GLY A 603 -33.63 6.37 -11.41
N LYS A 604 -33.35 7.68 -11.54
CA LYS A 604 -34.34 8.68 -11.97
C LYS A 604 -34.32 8.87 -13.50
N PHE A 605 -35.51 9.08 -14.05
CA PHE A 605 -35.69 9.42 -15.46
C PHE A 605 -34.93 10.71 -15.81
N TRP A 606 -34.11 10.69 -16.87
CA TRP A 606 -33.16 11.73 -17.31
C TRP A 606 -31.81 11.84 -16.57
N PHE A 607 -31.58 11.02 -15.53
CA PHE A 607 -30.33 11.03 -14.76
C PHE A 607 -29.55 9.70 -14.85
N GLU A 608 -29.89 8.81 -15.78
CA GLU A 608 -29.31 7.48 -15.92
C GLU A 608 -27.80 7.52 -16.18
N THR A 609 -27.31 8.59 -16.82
CA THR A 609 -25.90 8.85 -17.13
C THR A 609 -25.22 9.78 -16.13
N PHE A 610 -25.87 10.12 -15.01
CA PHE A 610 -25.34 11.06 -14.03
C PHE A 610 -23.96 10.60 -13.51
N LEU A 611 -22.93 11.40 -13.77
CA LEU A 611 -21.51 11.11 -13.51
C LEU A 611 -20.95 9.84 -14.19
N LEU A 612 -21.59 9.33 -15.25
CA LEU A 612 -21.02 8.32 -16.15
C LEU A 612 -20.36 8.99 -17.38
N PRO A 613 -19.55 8.26 -18.16
CA PRO A 613 -19.07 8.77 -19.44
C PRO A 613 -20.23 9.15 -20.36
N PRO A 614 -20.09 10.24 -21.14
CA PRO A 614 -21.14 10.69 -22.05
C PRO A 614 -21.51 9.61 -23.09
N THR A 615 -22.78 9.60 -23.44
CA THR A 615 -23.34 8.82 -24.56
C THR A 615 -22.77 9.31 -25.89
N GLU A 616 -22.87 8.49 -26.93
CA GLU A 616 -22.43 8.86 -28.28
C GLU A 616 -23.10 10.16 -28.75
N ALA A 617 -24.40 10.33 -28.48
CA ALA A 617 -25.13 11.55 -28.79
C ALA A 617 -24.59 12.77 -28.02
N GLU A 618 -24.32 12.64 -26.72
CA GLU A 618 -23.74 13.72 -25.92
C GLU A 618 -22.34 14.11 -26.40
N LEU A 619 -21.52 13.16 -26.85
CA LEU A 619 -20.21 13.42 -27.45
C LEU A 619 -20.32 14.25 -28.74
N MET A 620 -21.26 13.91 -29.62
CA MET A 620 -21.51 14.66 -30.86
C MET A 620 -22.07 16.06 -30.57
N ILE A 621 -22.97 16.20 -29.59
CA ILE A 621 -23.46 17.50 -29.13
C ILE A 621 -22.31 18.34 -28.55
N ALA A 622 -21.42 17.72 -27.77
CA ALA A 622 -20.24 18.39 -27.23
C ALA A 622 -19.29 18.92 -28.32
N ALA A 623 -19.35 18.38 -29.54
CA ALA A 623 -18.60 18.83 -30.72
C ALA A 623 -19.35 19.89 -31.56
N THR A 624 -20.47 20.43 -31.07
CA THR A 624 -21.20 21.53 -31.73
C THR A 624 -21.07 22.82 -30.89
N PRO A 625 -20.63 23.97 -31.45
CA PRO A 625 -20.39 24.23 -32.87
C PRO A 625 -19.02 23.76 -33.40
N ASP A 626 -18.03 23.57 -32.53
CA ASP A 626 -16.65 23.33 -32.96
C ASP A 626 -16.23 21.86 -32.77
N PRO A 627 -15.59 21.24 -33.79
CA PRO A 627 -15.15 19.86 -33.75
C PRO A 627 -14.07 19.60 -32.69
N ILE A 628 -14.01 18.36 -32.23
CA ILE A 628 -13.08 17.92 -31.19
C ILE A 628 -12.16 16.83 -31.76
N ILE A 629 -10.87 16.98 -31.50
CA ILE A 629 -9.84 16.00 -31.83
C ILE A 629 -9.29 15.41 -30.53
N VAL A 630 -9.57 14.14 -30.27
CA VAL A 630 -8.96 13.40 -29.15
C VAL A 630 -7.82 12.54 -29.67
N VAL A 631 -6.62 12.73 -29.15
CA VAL A 631 -5.46 11.92 -29.56
C VAL A 631 -5.23 10.83 -28.53
N ASN A 632 -5.14 9.57 -28.97
CA ASN A 632 -4.76 8.43 -28.15
C ASN A 632 -3.36 7.95 -28.55
N VAL A 633 -2.49 7.78 -27.56
CA VAL A 633 -1.14 7.26 -27.74
C VAL A 633 -0.99 5.96 -26.96
N ALA A 634 -0.98 4.82 -27.66
CA ALA A 634 -0.60 3.53 -27.10
C ALA A 634 0.72 3.04 -27.70
N PHE A 635 1.39 2.09 -27.02
CA PHE A 635 2.75 1.66 -27.41
C PHE A 635 2.82 0.95 -28.76
N TYR A 636 1.70 0.45 -29.30
CA TYR A 636 1.62 -0.32 -30.55
C TYR A 636 0.74 0.31 -31.62
N ARG A 637 -0.03 1.35 -31.27
CA ARG A 637 -0.97 2.05 -32.16
C ARG A 637 -1.30 3.42 -31.58
N CYS A 638 -1.30 4.44 -32.41
CA CYS A 638 -1.78 5.78 -32.05
C CYS A 638 -2.95 6.15 -32.96
N ASP A 639 -3.92 6.87 -32.41
CA ASP A 639 -5.15 7.20 -33.12
C ASP A 639 -5.58 8.64 -32.81
N ALA A 640 -6.22 9.32 -33.75
CA ALA A 640 -7.01 10.51 -33.48
C ALA A 640 -8.49 10.23 -33.72
N PHE A 641 -9.31 10.56 -32.73
CA PHE A 641 -10.77 10.57 -32.83
C PHE A 641 -11.18 11.95 -33.30
N ILE A 642 -11.86 12.02 -34.44
CA ILE A 642 -12.44 13.24 -35.00
C ILE A 642 -13.94 13.20 -34.68
N ILE A 643 -14.39 14.15 -33.88
CA ILE A 643 -15.76 14.23 -33.37
C ILE A 643 -16.41 15.47 -33.96
N GLU A 644 -17.50 15.25 -34.67
CA GLU A 644 -18.34 16.28 -35.27
C GLU A 644 -19.79 16.05 -34.85
N GLY A 645 -20.67 17.04 -35.06
CA GLY A 645 -22.11 16.87 -34.78
C GLY A 645 -22.79 15.78 -35.61
N THR A 646 -22.16 15.34 -36.69
CA THR A 646 -22.66 14.31 -37.63
C THR A 646 -22.14 12.90 -37.33
N GLY A 647 -21.07 12.75 -36.54
CA GLY A 647 -20.48 11.45 -36.26
C GLY A 647 -19.12 11.48 -35.58
N ILE A 648 -18.63 10.29 -35.24
CA ILE A 648 -17.31 10.05 -34.66
C ILE A 648 -16.52 9.18 -35.63
N THR A 649 -15.38 9.69 -36.12
CA THR A 649 -14.46 8.93 -36.98
C THR A 649 -13.10 8.79 -36.32
N THR A 650 -12.31 7.83 -36.78
CA THR A 650 -10.95 7.58 -36.26
C THR A 650 -9.96 7.50 -37.39
N ILE A 651 -8.82 8.18 -37.22
CA ILE A 651 -7.65 8.07 -38.08
C ILE A 651 -6.51 7.42 -37.31
N GLU A 652 -5.84 6.44 -37.93
CA GLU A 652 -4.62 5.87 -37.39
C GLU A 652 -3.43 6.79 -37.70
N LEU A 653 -2.55 6.98 -36.71
CA LEU A 653 -1.40 7.89 -36.78
C LEU A 653 -0.09 7.07 -36.69
N PRO A 654 0.36 6.41 -37.78
CA PRO A 654 1.48 5.47 -37.73
C PRO A 654 2.83 6.15 -37.42
N ASP A 655 2.99 7.42 -37.81
CA ASP A 655 4.21 8.19 -37.59
C ASP A 655 4.31 8.79 -36.17
N LEU A 656 3.22 8.73 -35.42
CA LEU A 656 3.14 9.13 -34.02
C LEU A 656 3.50 7.93 -33.13
N SER A 657 4.46 8.06 -32.23
CA SER A 657 4.83 6.98 -31.31
C SER A 657 5.12 7.46 -29.89
N GLN A 658 4.66 6.68 -28.90
CA GLN A 658 4.90 6.97 -27.49
C GLN A 658 6.39 7.08 -27.16
N ARG A 659 7.23 6.23 -27.76
CA ARG A 659 8.68 6.24 -27.55
C ARG A 659 9.30 7.58 -27.96
N ARG A 660 8.93 8.10 -29.13
CA ARG A 660 9.44 9.38 -29.64
C ARG A 660 8.93 10.55 -28.80
N LEU A 661 7.65 10.54 -28.42
CA LEU A 661 7.06 11.56 -27.53
C LEU A 661 7.74 11.61 -26.16
N ARG A 662 8.04 10.45 -25.55
CA ARG A 662 8.75 10.38 -24.26
C ARG A 662 10.18 10.90 -24.36
N ALA A 663 10.89 10.58 -25.45
CA ALA A 663 12.23 11.13 -25.68
C ALA A 663 12.22 12.67 -25.80
N TRP A 664 11.08 13.27 -26.15
CA TRP A 664 10.92 14.69 -26.39
C TRP A 664 10.31 15.47 -25.22
N ALA A 665 9.96 14.79 -24.13
CA ALA A 665 9.42 15.42 -22.93
C ALA A 665 10.45 16.33 -22.20
N SER A 666 11.74 16.23 -22.56
CA SER A 666 12.79 17.16 -22.15
C SER A 666 12.80 18.44 -23.01
N PHE A 667 12.97 19.59 -22.37
CA PHE A 667 13.07 20.88 -23.06
C PHE A 667 14.23 20.87 -24.08
N PRO A 668 14.02 21.29 -25.34
CA PRO A 668 15.09 21.35 -26.33
C PRO A 668 16.17 22.34 -25.89
N SER A 669 17.44 21.95 -25.99
CA SER A 669 18.57 22.84 -25.68
C SER A 669 18.88 23.82 -26.83
N ALA A 670 18.37 23.55 -28.04
CA ALA A 670 18.65 24.34 -29.24
C ALA A 670 17.38 24.62 -30.08
N ARG A 671 17.37 25.77 -30.78
CA ARG A 671 16.24 26.20 -31.62
C ARG A 671 16.00 25.31 -32.85
N SER A 672 17.05 24.75 -33.44
CA SER A 672 16.97 23.81 -34.57
C SER A 672 16.27 22.50 -34.19
N GLU A 673 16.47 22.06 -32.94
CA GLU A 673 15.81 20.90 -32.38
C GLU A 673 14.30 21.14 -32.22
N LEU A 674 13.89 22.35 -31.83
CA LEU A 674 12.48 22.74 -31.75
C LEU A 674 11.79 22.75 -33.12
N ALA A 675 12.42 23.32 -34.15
CA ALA A 675 11.87 23.36 -35.51
C ALA A 675 11.61 21.93 -36.04
N SER A 676 12.61 21.06 -35.93
CA SER A 676 12.50 19.64 -36.35
C SER A 676 11.39 18.89 -35.60
N ARG A 677 11.14 19.24 -34.34
CA ARG A 677 10.06 18.65 -33.53
C ARG A 677 8.68 19.11 -34.00
N LEU A 678 8.52 20.40 -34.33
CA LEU A 678 7.26 20.96 -34.83
C LEU A 678 6.92 20.47 -36.25
N GLU A 679 7.92 20.29 -37.10
CA GLU A 679 7.77 19.70 -38.45
C GLU A 679 7.29 18.25 -38.37
N TRP A 680 7.91 17.42 -37.54
CA TRP A 680 7.41 16.06 -37.34
C TRP A 680 6.01 16.05 -36.73
N LEU A 681 5.71 16.93 -35.77
CA LEU A 681 4.38 16.98 -35.15
C LEU A 681 3.31 17.37 -36.17
N TRP A 682 3.68 18.20 -37.15
CA TRP A 682 2.84 18.50 -38.30
C TRP A 682 2.58 17.24 -39.12
N ASP A 683 3.63 16.55 -39.57
CA ASP A 683 3.48 15.36 -40.41
C ASP A 683 2.75 14.21 -39.70
N ALA A 684 3.07 13.97 -38.42
CA ALA A 684 2.57 12.83 -37.66
C ALA A 684 1.20 13.05 -36.99
N LEU A 685 0.76 14.30 -36.84
CA LEU A 685 -0.48 14.61 -36.12
C LEU A 685 -1.28 15.77 -36.72
N GLY A 686 -0.66 16.94 -36.89
CA GLY A 686 -1.36 18.17 -37.31
C GLY A 686 -2.02 18.02 -38.68
N HIS A 687 -1.22 17.68 -39.69
CA HIS A 687 -1.66 17.54 -41.08
C HIS A 687 -2.72 16.42 -41.27
N PRO A 688 -2.53 15.18 -40.76
CA PRO A 688 -3.57 14.15 -40.86
C PRO A 688 -4.91 14.55 -40.24
N CYS A 689 -4.89 15.17 -39.04
CA CYS A 689 -6.11 15.59 -38.36
C CYS A 689 -6.84 16.71 -39.11
N LEU A 690 -6.11 17.72 -39.58
CA LEU A 690 -6.71 18.83 -40.32
C LEU A 690 -7.26 18.40 -41.67
N ASN A 691 -6.59 17.48 -42.36
CA ASN A 691 -7.11 16.88 -43.60
C ASN A 691 -8.40 16.11 -43.36
N ALA A 692 -8.51 15.37 -42.24
CA ALA A 692 -9.74 14.67 -41.88
C ALA A 692 -10.92 15.62 -41.63
N LEU A 693 -10.64 16.84 -41.14
CA LEU A 693 -11.61 17.93 -40.98
C LEU A 693 -11.80 18.78 -42.25
N SER A 694 -11.18 18.42 -43.38
CA SER A 694 -11.17 19.21 -44.62
C SER A 694 -10.59 20.63 -44.47
N LEU A 695 -9.74 20.86 -43.46
CA LEU A 695 -9.05 22.13 -43.21
C LEU A 695 -7.67 22.15 -43.88
N THR A 696 -7.63 22.05 -45.21
CA THR A 696 -6.38 21.80 -45.96
C THR A 696 -5.60 23.06 -46.33
N SER A 697 -6.27 24.21 -46.43
CA SER A 697 -5.73 25.47 -46.96
C SER A 697 -5.68 26.58 -45.91
N PRO A 698 -4.76 27.55 -46.04
CA PRO A 698 -4.69 28.68 -45.11
C PRO A 698 -5.95 29.54 -45.19
N VAL A 699 -6.35 30.14 -44.05
CA VAL A 699 -7.53 31.00 -43.96
C VAL A 699 -7.25 32.35 -44.62
N LEU A 700 -8.01 32.69 -45.66
CA LEU A 700 -7.84 33.94 -46.43
C LEU A 700 -8.94 34.98 -46.18
N ASP A 701 -10.10 34.55 -45.68
CA ASP A 701 -11.31 35.37 -45.56
C ASP A 701 -11.60 35.85 -44.12
N ASN A 702 -10.62 35.71 -43.22
CA ASN A 702 -10.73 35.97 -41.77
C ASN A 702 -11.84 35.16 -41.05
N LYS A 703 -12.43 34.13 -41.67
CA LYS A 703 -13.35 33.21 -41.01
C LYS A 703 -12.60 31.98 -40.52
N TRP A 704 -12.05 32.12 -39.32
CA TRP A 704 -11.23 31.08 -38.74
C TRP A 704 -12.08 29.91 -38.23
N PRO A 705 -11.86 28.68 -38.73
CA PRO A 705 -12.43 27.50 -38.11
C PRO A 705 -11.78 27.30 -36.75
N HIS A 706 -12.58 26.88 -35.76
CA HIS A 706 -12.12 26.62 -34.42
C HIS A 706 -12.13 25.12 -34.14
N ILE A 707 -11.07 24.61 -33.51
CA ILE A 707 -10.92 23.19 -33.19
C ILE A 707 -10.49 23.02 -31.73
N TRP A 708 -10.96 21.94 -31.10
CA TRP A 708 -10.57 21.56 -29.74
C TRP A 708 -9.64 20.36 -29.75
N TRP A 709 -8.45 20.50 -29.16
CA TRP A 709 -7.51 19.41 -28.94
C TRP A 709 -7.69 18.83 -27.53
N ILE A 710 -7.81 17.50 -27.45
CA ILE A 710 -7.78 16.75 -26.19
C ILE A 710 -6.63 15.73 -26.26
N PRO A 711 -5.38 16.17 -25.97
CA PRO A 711 -4.21 15.30 -26.00
C PRO A 711 -4.20 14.29 -24.83
N THR A 712 -3.41 13.22 -24.98
CA THR A 712 -3.12 12.25 -23.91
C THR A 712 -1.65 12.23 -23.51
N ASP A 713 -1.39 11.98 -22.23
CA ASP A 713 -0.06 11.70 -21.68
C ASP A 713 0.94 12.81 -22.06
N ALA A 714 2.14 12.48 -22.54
CA ALA A 714 3.18 13.43 -22.94
C ALA A 714 2.75 14.48 -23.98
N LEU A 715 1.72 14.22 -24.79
CA LEU A 715 1.21 15.22 -25.76
C LEU A 715 0.61 16.45 -25.09
N SER A 716 0.13 16.34 -23.85
CA SER A 716 -0.44 17.47 -23.11
C SER A 716 0.58 18.57 -22.81
N CYS A 717 1.88 18.26 -22.90
CA CYS A 717 2.98 19.21 -22.70
C CYS A 717 3.57 19.72 -24.03
N ILE A 718 3.01 19.33 -25.18
CA ILE A 718 3.55 19.63 -26.51
C ILE A 718 2.64 20.64 -27.22
N PRO A 719 3.19 21.70 -27.84
CA PRO A 719 2.38 22.74 -28.48
C PRO A 719 1.87 22.27 -29.86
N ILE A 720 0.80 21.45 -29.88
CA ILE A 720 0.18 20.94 -31.12
C ILE A 720 -0.25 22.08 -32.05
N HIS A 721 -0.74 23.18 -31.47
CA HIS A 721 -1.14 24.38 -32.21
C HIS A 721 0.01 25.00 -32.99
N ALA A 722 1.26 24.81 -32.57
CA ALA A 722 2.45 25.33 -33.25
C ALA A 722 3.07 24.32 -34.23
N ALA A 723 2.47 23.13 -34.39
CA ALA A 723 2.95 22.14 -35.34
C ALA A 723 2.92 22.73 -36.76
N GLY A 724 4.07 22.67 -37.44
CA GLY A 724 4.18 23.17 -38.80
C GLY A 724 5.62 23.28 -39.28
N ARG A 725 5.76 23.52 -40.59
CA ARG A 725 7.02 23.90 -41.23
C ARG A 725 7.13 25.42 -41.19
N HIS A 726 8.09 25.93 -40.42
CA HIS A 726 8.27 27.37 -40.12
C HIS A 726 9.38 28.01 -40.97
N ASP A 727 9.71 27.39 -42.10
CA ASP A 727 10.57 27.96 -43.12
C ASP A 727 9.91 29.18 -43.80
N GLN A 728 10.74 30.02 -44.41
CA GLN A 728 10.34 31.34 -44.87
C GLN A 728 9.31 31.24 -46.01
N GLY A 729 8.05 31.58 -45.72
CA GLY A 729 6.94 31.56 -46.70
C GLY A 729 6.06 30.30 -46.68
N SER A 730 6.35 29.33 -45.82
CA SER A 730 5.47 28.18 -45.61
C SER A 730 4.16 28.62 -44.94
N THR A 731 3.06 27.99 -45.37
CA THR A 731 1.74 28.06 -44.73
C THR A 731 1.33 26.68 -44.22
N GLU A 732 2.26 25.73 -44.15
CA GLU A 732 2.05 24.35 -43.68
C GLU A 732 2.13 24.28 -42.16
N THR A 733 1.24 25.01 -41.50
CA THR A 733 1.11 24.99 -40.04
C THR A 733 -0.34 24.83 -39.62
N VAL A 734 -0.54 24.43 -38.35
CA VAL A 734 -1.86 24.42 -37.72
C VAL A 734 -2.38 25.85 -37.54
N LEU A 735 -1.50 26.81 -37.21
CA LEU A 735 -1.86 28.23 -36.99
C LEU A 735 -2.40 28.91 -38.24
N ASP A 736 -1.99 28.49 -39.43
CA ASP A 736 -2.49 29.06 -40.68
C ASP A 736 -3.88 28.51 -41.07
N ARG A 737 -4.33 27.42 -40.43
CA ARG A 737 -5.54 26.67 -40.81
C ARG A 737 -6.66 26.75 -39.80
N ALA A 738 -6.38 26.81 -38.50
CA ALA A 738 -7.40 26.74 -37.48
C ALA A 738 -7.00 27.43 -36.16
N MET A 739 -7.97 28.05 -35.51
CA MET A 739 -7.84 28.46 -34.11
C MET A 739 -7.92 27.22 -33.20
N SER A 740 -6.90 27.01 -32.39
CA SER A 740 -6.78 25.82 -31.53
C SER A 740 -7.09 26.14 -30.07
N SER A 741 -8.05 25.44 -29.49
CA SER A 741 -8.32 25.40 -28.04
C SER A 741 -8.03 24.03 -27.46
N TYR A 742 -7.90 23.93 -26.13
CA TYR A 742 -7.54 22.69 -25.44
C TYR A 742 -8.52 22.40 -24.31
N ALA A 743 -8.94 21.14 -24.20
CA ALA A 743 -9.75 20.65 -23.09
C ALA A 743 -9.11 19.40 -22.45
N LEU A 744 -9.44 19.14 -21.18
CA LEU A 744 -8.92 17.98 -20.44
C LEU A 744 -9.69 16.69 -20.77
N THR A 745 -11.01 16.81 -20.96
CA THR A 745 -11.93 15.71 -21.29
C THR A 745 -13.10 16.24 -22.10
N ILE A 746 -13.79 15.38 -22.85
CA ILE A 746 -15.00 15.80 -23.57
C ILE A 746 -16.10 16.19 -22.58
N LYS A 747 -16.21 15.46 -21.46
CA LYS A 747 -17.14 15.79 -20.36
C LYS A 747 -16.95 17.23 -19.87
N SER A 748 -15.69 17.68 -19.74
CA SER A 748 -15.39 19.05 -19.29
C SER A 748 -15.84 20.14 -20.25
N LEU A 749 -15.65 19.90 -21.55
CA LEU A 749 -16.07 20.80 -22.60
C LEU A 749 -17.61 20.87 -22.69
N PHE A 750 -18.27 19.71 -22.60
CA PHE A 750 -19.73 19.62 -22.60
C PHE A 750 -20.35 20.43 -21.45
N HIS A 751 -19.83 20.29 -20.22
CA HIS A 751 -20.30 21.06 -19.07
C HIS A 751 -20.09 22.58 -19.25
N GLY A 752 -18.93 22.98 -19.80
CA GLY A 752 -18.64 24.39 -20.11
C GLY A 752 -19.65 24.98 -21.08
N ARG A 753 -19.89 24.31 -22.21
CA ARG A 753 -20.85 24.75 -23.25
C ARG A 753 -22.29 24.80 -22.72
N LYS A 754 -22.69 23.82 -21.91
CA LYS A 754 -24.01 23.79 -21.27
C LYS A 754 -24.24 24.99 -20.33
N ARG A 755 -23.20 25.38 -19.59
CA ARG A 755 -23.28 26.54 -18.69
C ARG A 755 -23.37 27.86 -19.44
N GLU A 756 -22.69 28.01 -20.58
CA GLU A 756 -22.84 29.18 -21.46
C GLU A 756 -24.28 29.30 -22.00
N LEU A 757 -24.89 28.20 -22.42
CA LEU A 757 -26.30 28.17 -22.86
C LEU A 757 -27.28 28.62 -21.75
N VAL A 758 -27.02 28.21 -20.50
CA VAL A 758 -27.82 28.64 -19.34
C VAL A 758 -27.54 30.10 -18.96
N SER A 759 -26.28 30.53 -19.00
CA SER A 759 -25.86 31.89 -18.63
C SER A 759 -26.19 32.94 -19.70
N ALA A 760 -26.42 32.54 -20.95
CA ALA A 760 -26.95 33.40 -22.02
C ALA A 760 -28.37 33.91 -21.74
N ARG A 761 -29.05 33.38 -20.70
CA ARG A 761 -30.33 33.88 -20.20
C ARG A 761 -30.20 35.00 -19.13
N GLY A 762 -28.98 35.36 -18.72
CA GLY A 762 -28.67 36.49 -17.83
C GLY A 762 -27.90 37.62 -18.54
N PRO A 763 -27.72 38.80 -17.91
CA PRO A 763 -27.02 39.92 -18.55
C PRO A 763 -25.57 39.54 -18.85
N GLU A 764 -25.16 39.69 -20.12
CA GLU A 764 -23.80 39.41 -20.61
C GLU A 764 -22.74 40.09 -19.73
N ARG A 765 -21.83 39.30 -19.14
CA ARG A 765 -20.55 39.86 -18.67
C ARG A 765 -19.67 40.14 -19.89
N LYS A 766 -19.73 41.38 -20.38
CA LYS A 766 -18.97 41.88 -21.55
C LYS A 766 -17.49 42.18 -21.30
N SER A 767 -16.85 41.53 -20.32
CA SER A 767 -15.46 41.84 -19.97
C SER A 767 -14.60 40.57 -19.98
N ALA A 768 -13.67 40.52 -20.94
CA ALA A 768 -12.56 39.58 -20.97
C ALA A 768 -11.31 40.26 -20.39
N LEU A 769 -10.53 39.53 -19.58
CA LEU A 769 -9.23 39.99 -19.09
C LEU A 769 -8.13 39.49 -20.03
N LEU A 770 -7.57 40.39 -20.84
CA LEU A 770 -6.40 40.12 -21.67
C LEU A 770 -5.14 40.53 -20.88
N VAL A 771 -4.23 39.59 -20.65
CA VAL A 771 -2.93 39.86 -19.99
C VAL A 771 -1.80 39.71 -21.00
N PRO A 772 -1.31 40.81 -21.58
CA PRO A 772 -0.20 40.78 -22.53
C PRO A 772 1.16 40.64 -21.84
N MET A 773 2.00 39.69 -22.28
CA MET A 773 3.39 39.53 -21.81
C MET A 773 4.38 40.04 -22.85
N ARG A 774 4.56 41.37 -22.90
CA ARG A 774 5.41 42.04 -23.89
C ARG A 774 6.90 41.70 -23.77
N ASN A 775 7.37 41.52 -22.53
CA ASN A 775 8.75 41.19 -22.20
C ASN A 775 8.76 39.83 -21.49
N THR A 776 9.27 38.80 -22.19
CA THR A 776 9.51 37.48 -21.60
C THR A 776 10.96 37.43 -21.11
N PRO A 777 11.25 37.15 -19.83
CA PRO A 777 12.62 37.06 -19.32
C PRO A 777 13.45 36.08 -20.17
N GLY A 778 14.62 36.53 -20.66
CA GLY A 778 15.50 35.73 -21.51
C GLY A 778 15.14 35.68 -23.00
N SER A 779 14.13 36.43 -23.47
CA SER A 779 13.76 36.52 -24.90
C SER A 779 13.58 37.97 -25.36
N GLY A 780 13.58 38.17 -26.69
CA GLY A 780 13.38 39.48 -27.32
C GLY A 780 11.97 40.06 -27.09
N LYS A 781 11.86 41.38 -27.21
CA LYS A 781 10.61 42.14 -27.01
C LYS A 781 9.63 41.88 -28.16
N LEU A 782 8.37 41.56 -27.84
CA LEU A 782 7.33 41.35 -28.86
C LEU A 782 6.80 42.71 -29.36
N PRO A 783 7.02 43.09 -30.64
CA PRO A 783 6.80 44.46 -31.11
C PRO A 783 5.32 44.88 -31.18
N TYR A 784 4.38 43.94 -31.20
CA TYR A 784 2.93 44.20 -31.37
C TYR A 784 2.10 43.98 -30.11
N VAL A 785 2.73 43.73 -28.96
CA VAL A 785 2.05 43.48 -27.68
C VAL A 785 2.08 44.76 -26.84
N LEU A 786 0.92 45.35 -26.55
CA LEU A 786 0.77 46.54 -25.71
C LEU A 786 0.92 46.17 -24.22
N GLU A 787 1.58 47.02 -23.44
CA GLU A 787 1.80 46.82 -22.00
C GLU A 787 0.65 47.45 -21.22
N ILE A 788 -0.09 46.67 -20.42
CA ILE A 788 -1.19 47.18 -19.60
C ILE A 788 -0.63 47.51 -18.20
N PRO A 789 -0.61 48.79 -17.77
CA PRO A 789 -0.13 49.15 -16.44
C PRO A 789 -1.11 48.65 -15.37
N GLY A 790 -0.63 47.86 -14.39
CA GLY A 790 -1.38 47.60 -13.16
C GLY A 790 -1.78 46.16 -12.82
N ILE A 791 -1.36 45.14 -13.59
CA ILE A 791 -1.56 43.73 -13.20
C ILE A 791 -0.25 43.17 -12.65
N PRO A 792 -0.15 42.82 -11.34
CA PRO A 792 1.02 42.14 -10.81
C PRO A 792 1.07 40.72 -11.36
N LEU A 793 2.16 40.35 -12.05
CA LEU A 793 2.44 38.97 -12.42
C LEU A 793 2.63 38.12 -11.14
N PRO A 794 1.89 37.01 -10.94
CA PRO A 794 1.95 36.23 -9.70
C PRO A 794 3.15 35.29 -9.60
N PHE A 795 4.16 35.41 -10.46
CA PHE A 795 5.35 34.57 -10.41
C PHE A 795 6.63 35.41 -10.56
N ARG A 796 7.27 35.71 -9.42
CA ARG A 796 8.72 35.86 -9.36
C ARG A 796 9.28 34.48 -9.02
N VAL A 797 10.12 33.95 -9.92
CA VAL A 797 10.92 32.72 -9.73
C VAL A 797 11.87 32.88 -8.56
#